data_AF-A0A7Y5RW74-F1
#
_entry.id   AF-A0A7Y5RW74-F1
#
_cell.length_a   1.000
_cell.length_b   1.000
_cell.length_c   1.000
_cell.angle_alpha   90.00
_cell.angle_beta   90.00
_cell.angle_gamma   90.00
#
_symmetry.space_group_name_H-M   'P 1'
#
loop_
_entity.id
_entity.type
_entity.pdbx_description
1 polymer ?
#
loop_
_entity_poly.entity_id
_entity_poly.type
_entity_poly.pdbx_seq_one_letter_code
_entity_poly.pdbx_strand_id
1 'polypeptide(L)'
;MIAPTRPCACLCMLAGLWLLWTPVVDAQESRLASFVGGDACTTCHSESAQGGSCLLEPIEAHARAYHALSRPEADDIAVLSGIIEPPVQSRYCLGCHATAADEGPRWQQASFQAAEGVQCEACHGGRSLHVEEMRSNNHLKVEAGGGIRRGDRAHCATCHVPRPSHDEVLRRGYRRDEADVRYKTPVDLVISPDGLSLFVVCERSNSVMVIDAASGQVTAEIPVGKRPFAAALSPDGGTLYVTNRLADSLSVIDTRSAQVRATIATGHEPHGVLTDASGRHIYVFNCGDDTVSVIDAAQLSEITRLAGGRGPWNAALSPDGDEIYLANSQPRLSGFRQPHASEVTVLTTARPAIARRLRVPDANMLHAIAFVPSERVALVTLLRTRNLVPITRLAQGWTVTFGLGVVRPDGHIDQVLLDEPDASFPDPMDIAVSPDGRCAVVVSGGADEIGVLDVRALLETIARADPTERRDVLPNDLSRSRTFLRRRVTVGRNPRSVVFSPDGRTVYVANALDDAIALLDAADFSVTRQIKLGGPAKISEWRRGEQLFHSAAMTSGRQFSCRTCHPEGHTNGLAFDIEADGVGLNPLQVRTLRGIFDTPPFKWAGTNPSLHAQCGPRLSVFFSRLAPLPPDDLNALVRYVSTIERPLNRHRRPDGLTDSQRRGKAVFERTMTNKGDPIAESHRCATCHNTPSYTARNRAAVGTTMWLDMTQGLDLIDPEDPVAFGHLGIVYYYDTGSEKKAFDAPHLNNIYDRAPFLHNGSANTLEEIWTRFNLYEDHGVTTDLTRRQFNDLIAYLKSL
;
A
#
# COMPACT_ATOMS: atom_id res chain seq x y z
N MET A 1 20.45 -38.76 48.57
CA MET A 1 20.04 -40.18 48.69
C MET A 1 20.02 -40.75 47.28
N ILE A 2 21.16 -41.29 46.85
CA ILE A 2 21.46 -42.73 46.72
C ILE A 2 20.71 -43.36 45.53
N ALA A 3 21.51 -43.75 44.53
CA ALA A 3 21.19 -44.57 43.35
C ALA A 3 20.95 -46.05 43.74
N PRO A 4 21.14 -47.08 42.87
CA PRO A 4 20.76 -47.36 41.46
C PRO A 4 20.00 -48.72 41.35
N THR A 5 19.72 -49.26 40.15
CA THR A 5 20.02 -50.67 39.72
C THR A 5 19.44 -51.04 38.33
N ARG A 6 20.30 -51.63 37.49
CA ARG A 6 20.03 -52.53 36.32
C ARG A 6 20.14 -54.01 36.81
N PRO A 7 20.13 -55.12 36.00
CA PRO A 7 19.50 -55.55 34.71
C PRO A 7 18.94 -57.02 34.75
N CYS A 8 18.78 -57.67 33.57
CA CYS A 8 18.63 -59.11 33.21
C CYS A 8 17.19 -59.65 33.05
N ALA A 9 16.74 -60.26 31.93
CA ALA A 9 17.25 -61.27 30.98
C ALA A 9 16.81 -62.72 31.31
N CYS A 10 16.07 -63.33 30.37
CA CYS A 10 16.01 -64.75 29.94
C CYS A 10 14.64 -65.02 29.27
N LEU A 11 14.39 -66.02 28.41
CA LEU A 11 15.09 -66.83 27.39
C LEU A 11 14.09 -67.96 27.01
N CYS A 12 14.31 -68.63 25.86
CA CYS A 12 13.78 -69.95 25.41
C CYS A 12 12.59 -69.91 24.43
N MET A 13 12.76 -70.21 23.12
CA MET A 13 13.08 -71.50 22.41
C MET A 13 11.76 -72.19 21.92
N LEU A 14 11.55 -72.70 20.70
CA LEU A 14 12.38 -73.51 19.77
C LEU A 14 11.76 -73.63 18.34
N ALA A 15 12.67 -73.77 17.34
CA ALA A 15 12.73 -74.58 16.09
C ALA A 15 11.50 -74.85 15.17
N GLY A 16 11.61 -74.96 13.82
CA GLY A 16 12.75 -74.88 12.89
C GLY A 16 12.41 -75.26 11.42
N LEU A 17 13.45 -75.20 10.54
CA LEU A 17 13.67 -75.85 9.21
C LEU A 17 12.92 -75.23 7.97
N TRP A 18 13.52 -74.77 6.84
CA TRP A 18 14.77 -75.06 6.08
C TRP A 18 15.32 -73.82 5.31
N LEU A 19 16.65 -73.77 5.08
CA LEU A 19 17.44 -72.83 4.24
C LEU A 19 17.43 -73.29 2.75
N LEU A 20 17.53 -72.43 1.73
CA LEU A 20 18.65 -71.58 1.24
C LEU A 20 18.04 -70.63 0.17
N TRP A 21 18.43 -69.39 -0.16
CA TRP A 21 19.62 -68.55 0.04
C TRP A 21 19.18 -67.09 -0.27
N THR A 22 19.68 -66.11 0.49
CA THR A 22 19.49 -64.64 0.40
C THR A 22 20.37 -64.02 -0.71
N PRO A 23 20.35 -62.69 -1.04
CA PRO A 23 19.81 -61.51 -0.32
C PRO A 23 19.04 -60.51 -1.23
N VAL A 24 18.40 -59.40 -0.85
CA VAL A 24 18.07 -58.70 0.40
C VAL A 24 17.05 -57.61 -0.01
N VAL A 25 15.89 -57.60 0.68
CA VAL A 25 15.19 -56.45 1.30
C VAL A 25 14.70 -55.30 0.38
N ASP A 26 13.47 -54.75 0.48
CA ASP A 26 12.18 -55.12 1.09
C ASP A 26 11.14 -54.05 0.67
N ALA A 27 9.87 -54.46 0.72
CA ALA A 27 8.63 -53.74 0.98
C ALA A 27 8.19 -52.46 0.24
N GLN A 28 7.17 -52.69 -0.59
CA GLN A 28 5.90 -51.97 -0.80
C GLN A 28 5.48 -50.79 0.13
N GLU A 29 5.11 -49.70 -0.55
CA GLU A 29 3.88 -48.86 -0.45
C GLU A 29 3.15 -48.65 0.90
N SER A 30 3.01 -47.38 1.33
CA SER A 30 1.78 -46.57 1.08
C SER A 30 1.75 -45.18 1.79
N ARG A 31 1.60 -44.14 0.95
CA ARG A 31 0.81 -42.87 1.02
C ARG A 31 0.65 -42.08 2.35
N LEU A 32 1.09 -40.81 2.35
CA LEU A 32 0.27 -39.59 2.08
C LEU A 32 1.09 -38.26 2.17
N ALA A 33 0.91 -37.39 1.15
CA ALA A 33 0.92 -35.90 1.08
C ALA A 33 2.08 -35.08 1.71
N SER A 34 2.69 -34.03 1.12
CA SER A 34 2.49 -33.20 -0.08
C SER A 34 3.72 -32.27 -0.30
N PHE A 35 3.82 -31.67 -1.50
CA PHE A 35 4.63 -30.51 -1.96
C PHE A 35 5.79 -30.75 -2.96
N VAL A 36 5.38 -30.70 -4.25
CA VAL A 36 5.91 -29.98 -5.44
C VAL A 36 7.43 -29.73 -5.52
N GLY A 37 8.15 -30.15 -6.56
CA GLY A 37 7.69 -30.35 -7.94
C GLY A 37 7.96 -31.72 -8.54
N GLY A 38 7.25 -32.74 -8.05
CA GLY A 38 7.19 -34.06 -8.68
C GLY A 38 6.31 -34.09 -9.94
N ASP A 39 5.29 -33.23 -10.07
CA ASP A 39 4.21 -33.45 -11.05
C ASP A 39 4.34 -32.70 -12.38
N ALA A 40 5.15 -31.64 -12.47
CA ALA A 40 5.35 -30.93 -13.75
C ALA A 40 6.25 -31.71 -14.72
N CYS A 41 7.17 -32.52 -14.17
CA CYS A 41 8.06 -33.35 -14.98
C CYS A 41 7.40 -34.65 -15.43
N THR A 42 6.51 -35.25 -14.63
CA THR A 42 5.87 -36.53 -14.97
C THR A 42 5.03 -36.42 -16.23
N THR A 43 4.31 -35.33 -16.45
CA THR A 43 3.43 -35.19 -17.62
C THR A 43 4.20 -35.16 -18.95
N CYS A 44 5.40 -34.56 -19.00
CA CYS A 44 6.27 -34.62 -20.19
C CYS A 44 6.96 -35.99 -20.33
N HIS A 45 7.20 -36.70 -19.21
CA HIS A 45 7.97 -37.94 -19.17
C HIS A 45 7.17 -39.25 -19.14
N SER A 46 5.85 -39.20 -18.88
CA SER A 46 4.98 -40.39 -18.84
C SER A 46 4.48 -40.80 -20.23
N GLU A 47 4.39 -39.88 -21.20
CA GLU A 47 3.81 -40.16 -22.52
C GLU A 47 4.81 -40.12 -23.70
N SER A 48 6.09 -39.84 -23.47
CA SER A 48 7.09 -39.75 -24.55
C SER A 48 8.26 -40.74 -24.39
N ALA A 49 7.94 -42.04 -24.31
CA ALA A 49 8.91 -43.08 -24.70
C ALA A 49 9.19 -43.06 -26.22
N GLN A 50 8.46 -42.23 -26.99
CA GLN A 50 8.64 -42.04 -28.42
C GLN A 50 8.66 -40.53 -28.77
N GLY A 51 9.85 -39.93 -28.78
CA GLY A 51 10.21 -38.85 -29.73
C GLY A 51 9.48 -37.50 -29.73
N GLY A 52 8.73 -37.10 -28.71
CA GLY A 52 8.08 -35.78 -28.65
C GLY A 52 8.94 -34.68 -27.99
N SER A 53 9.01 -33.49 -28.61
CA SER A 53 9.65 -32.28 -28.04
C SER A 53 8.82 -31.67 -26.91
N CYS A 54 9.43 -31.42 -25.74
CA CYS A 54 8.78 -30.71 -24.64
C CYS A 54 8.68 -29.20 -25.03
N LEU A 55 7.46 -28.64 -24.96
CA LEU A 55 7.16 -27.25 -25.33
C LEU A 55 7.74 -26.26 -24.32
N LEU A 56 7.89 -24.98 -24.70
CA LEU A 56 8.59 -23.88 -24.01
C LEU A 56 7.96 -23.35 -22.68
N GLU A 57 6.84 -23.90 -22.21
CA GLU A 57 6.25 -23.56 -20.89
C GLU A 57 7.16 -23.76 -19.64
N PRO A 58 8.21 -24.62 -19.61
CA PRO A 58 9.04 -24.86 -18.42
C PRO A 58 9.97 -23.72 -17.99
N ILE A 59 10.17 -22.67 -18.82
CA ILE A 59 11.01 -21.52 -18.47
C ILE A 59 10.42 -20.76 -17.26
N GLU A 60 9.08 -20.77 -17.10
CA GLU A 60 8.41 -20.12 -15.97
C GLU A 60 8.79 -20.72 -14.60
N ALA A 61 9.18 -22.00 -14.53
CA ALA A 61 9.51 -22.66 -13.27
C ALA A 61 10.89 -22.26 -12.72
N HIS A 62 11.86 -22.03 -13.61
CA HIS A 62 13.20 -21.53 -13.24
C HIS A 62 13.24 -19.99 -13.13
N ALA A 63 12.35 -19.27 -13.80
CA ALA A 63 12.12 -17.85 -13.52
C ALA A 63 11.52 -17.65 -12.10
N ARG A 64 10.63 -18.54 -11.65
CA ARG A 64 10.11 -18.58 -10.26
C ARG A 64 11.20 -18.82 -9.21
N ALA A 65 12.29 -19.48 -9.58
CA ALA A 65 13.44 -19.73 -8.71
C ALA A 65 14.24 -18.46 -8.40
N TYR A 66 14.49 -17.61 -9.41
CA TYR A 66 15.10 -16.29 -9.17
C TYR A 66 14.18 -15.38 -8.35
N HIS A 67 12.86 -15.45 -8.57
CA HIS A 67 11.89 -14.79 -7.69
C HIS A 67 12.08 -15.22 -6.23
N ALA A 68 12.23 -16.51 -5.95
CA ALA A 68 12.40 -17.00 -4.58
C ALA A 68 13.66 -16.40 -3.91
N LEU A 69 14.75 -16.20 -4.65
CA LEU A 69 15.99 -15.60 -4.13
C LEU A 69 15.88 -14.13 -3.75
N SER A 70 14.98 -13.39 -4.40
CA SER A 70 14.69 -11.98 -4.07
C SER A 70 13.72 -11.81 -2.90
N ARG A 71 13.18 -12.91 -2.36
CA ARG A 71 12.28 -12.81 -1.21
C ARG A 71 13.08 -12.76 0.09
N PRO A 72 12.65 -11.97 1.10
CA PRO A 72 13.22 -11.98 2.44
C PRO A 72 13.36 -13.36 3.09
N GLU A 73 12.51 -14.35 2.77
CA GLU A 73 12.72 -15.74 3.22
C GLU A 73 14.09 -16.28 2.79
N ALA A 74 14.58 -15.89 1.61
CA ALA A 74 15.87 -16.34 1.12
C ALA A 74 17.04 -15.80 1.96
N ASP A 75 16.92 -14.57 2.48
CA ASP A 75 17.92 -14.00 3.39
C ASP A 75 17.94 -14.78 4.72
N ASP A 76 16.77 -15.06 5.29
CA ASP A 76 16.66 -15.85 6.52
C ASP A 76 17.18 -17.29 6.32
N ILE A 77 16.84 -17.90 5.18
CA ILE A 77 17.33 -19.22 4.78
C ILE A 77 18.85 -19.19 4.64
N ALA A 78 19.42 -18.16 4.03
CA ALA A 78 20.86 -18.01 3.85
C ALA A 78 21.58 -17.87 5.20
N VAL A 79 21.07 -17.01 6.09
CA VAL A 79 21.62 -16.84 7.45
C VAL A 79 21.56 -18.16 8.23
N LEU A 80 20.42 -18.85 8.23
CA LEU A 80 20.28 -20.16 8.89
C LEU A 80 21.15 -21.24 8.25
N SER A 81 21.50 -21.08 6.97
CA SER A 81 22.40 -21.97 6.23
C SER A 81 23.87 -21.57 6.36
N GLY A 82 24.20 -20.56 7.18
CA GLY A 82 25.58 -20.11 7.43
C GLY A 82 26.20 -19.29 6.29
N ILE A 83 25.38 -18.72 5.41
CA ILE A 83 25.81 -17.88 4.30
C ILE A 83 25.73 -16.41 4.72
N ILE A 84 26.82 -15.68 4.50
CA ILE A 84 27.01 -14.29 4.97
C ILE A 84 26.80 -13.27 3.84
N GLU A 85 26.67 -13.76 2.60
CA GLU A 85 26.46 -12.96 1.38
C GLU A 85 24.97 -12.98 0.97
N PRO A 86 24.45 -11.94 0.30
CA PRO A 86 23.08 -11.93 -0.19
C PRO A 86 22.76 -13.15 -1.07
N PRO A 87 21.58 -13.79 -0.97
CA PRO A 87 21.24 -14.99 -1.74
C PRO A 87 21.39 -14.84 -3.26
N VAL A 88 21.10 -13.64 -3.77
CA VAL A 88 21.23 -13.26 -5.18
C VAL A 88 22.68 -13.01 -5.64
N GLN A 89 23.64 -13.03 -4.72
CA GLN A 89 25.08 -12.84 -4.96
C GLN A 89 25.92 -14.00 -4.40
N SER A 90 25.30 -14.92 -3.65
CA SER A 90 25.99 -16.03 -3.01
C SER A 90 26.55 -16.99 -4.06
N ARG A 91 27.87 -17.20 -3.98
CA ARG A 91 28.59 -18.26 -4.71
C ARG A 91 28.29 -19.66 -4.18
N TYR A 92 27.73 -19.76 -2.97
CA TYR A 92 27.44 -21.02 -2.32
C TYR A 92 26.03 -21.47 -2.64
N CYS A 93 25.90 -22.72 -3.09
CA CYS A 93 24.63 -23.36 -3.40
C CYS A 93 23.78 -23.54 -2.13
N LEU A 94 22.59 -22.92 -2.12
CA LEU A 94 21.59 -23.07 -1.07
C LEU A 94 20.85 -24.42 -1.14
N GLY A 95 21.24 -25.32 -2.04
CA GLY A 95 20.55 -26.57 -2.34
C GLY A 95 19.48 -26.41 -3.40
N CYS A 96 18.79 -25.27 -3.41
CA CYS A 96 17.80 -24.97 -4.43
C CYS A 96 18.33 -24.02 -5.51
N HIS A 97 19.25 -23.08 -5.21
CA HIS A 97 19.76 -22.09 -6.18
C HIS A 97 21.20 -21.63 -5.86
N ALA A 98 22.00 -21.37 -6.90
CA ALA A 98 23.24 -20.58 -6.85
C ALA A 98 23.17 -19.53 -7.97
N THR A 99 23.56 -18.28 -7.67
CA THR A 99 23.75 -17.27 -8.70
C THR A 99 25.19 -17.36 -9.19
N ALA A 100 25.40 -17.27 -10.49
CA ALA A 100 26.72 -17.32 -11.11
C ALA A 100 27.52 -16.02 -10.93
N ALA A 101 27.31 -15.33 -9.81
CA ALA A 101 27.64 -13.93 -9.61
C ALA A 101 29.15 -13.63 -9.77
N ASP A 102 30.02 -14.63 -9.61
CA ASP A 102 31.48 -14.44 -9.53
C ASP A 102 32.31 -15.36 -10.45
N GLU A 103 31.72 -15.98 -11.48
CA GLU A 103 32.46 -16.92 -12.36
C GLU A 103 33.42 -16.25 -13.38
N GLY A 104 33.54 -14.92 -13.36
CA GLY A 104 34.51 -14.17 -14.17
C GLY A 104 34.14 -13.97 -15.66
N PRO A 105 35.00 -13.30 -16.44
CA PRO A 105 34.68 -12.79 -17.78
C PRO A 105 34.42 -13.86 -18.85
N ARG A 106 34.64 -15.15 -18.55
CA ARG A 106 34.36 -16.26 -19.47
C ARG A 106 32.85 -16.55 -19.59
N TRP A 107 32.05 -16.06 -18.64
CA TRP A 107 30.61 -16.30 -18.52
C TRP A 107 29.74 -15.03 -18.66
N GLN A 108 30.35 -13.84 -18.76
CA GLN A 108 29.68 -12.61 -19.16
C GLN A 108 29.49 -12.61 -20.68
N GLN A 109 28.43 -13.26 -21.17
CA GLN A 109 28.05 -13.24 -22.59
C GLN A 109 26.87 -12.29 -22.80
N ALA A 110 26.72 -11.75 -24.01
CA ALA A 110 25.69 -10.75 -24.34
C ALA A 110 24.23 -11.23 -24.12
N SER A 111 24.02 -12.54 -24.01
CA SER A 111 22.72 -13.21 -23.91
C SER A 111 22.38 -13.79 -22.53
N PHE A 112 23.28 -13.65 -21.54
CA PHE A 112 23.00 -14.08 -20.16
C PHE A 112 23.53 -13.04 -19.17
N GLN A 113 22.63 -12.39 -18.44
CA GLN A 113 22.95 -11.59 -17.27
C GLN A 113 22.59 -12.37 -16.00
N ALA A 114 23.39 -12.26 -14.94
CA ALA A 114 23.07 -12.88 -13.64
C ALA A 114 21.69 -12.42 -13.08
N ALA A 115 21.17 -11.29 -13.58
CA ALA A 115 19.83 -10.78 -13.30
C ALA A 115 18.68 -11.57 -13.99
N GLU A 116 19.00 -12.44 -14.96
CA GLU A 116 18.03 -13.19 -15.78
C GLU A 116 17.75 -14.61 -15.25
N GLY A 117 18.49 -15.10 -14.24
CA GLY A 117 18.15 -16.35 -13.55
C GLY A 117 19.33 -17.17 -13.00
N VAL A 118 19.01 -18.40 -12.57
CA VAL A 118 19.95 -19.39 -12.02
C VAL A 118 20.62 -20.22 -13.12
N GLN A 119 21.93 -20.51 -12.96
CA GLN A 119 22.65 -21.42 -13.85
C GLN A 119 22.37 -22.88 -13.49
N CYS A 120 21.86 -23.68 -14.45
CA CYS A 120 21.60 -25.12 -14.27
C CYS A 120 22.53 -25.99 -15.13
N GLU A 121 23.82 -25.69 -15.13
CA GLU A 121 24.85 -26.38 -15.91
C GLU A 121 25.02 -27.86 -15.50
N ALA A 122 24.71 -28.21 -14.24
CA ALA A 122 24.83 -29.58 -13.73
C ALA A 122 23.90 -30.58 -14.45
N CYS A 123 22.74 -30.14 -14.95
CA CYS A 123 21.77 -30.98 -15.64
C CYS A 123 21.85 -30.88 -17.17
N HIS A 124 22.45 -29.80 -17.68
CA HIS A 124 22.43 -29.51 -19.12
C HIS A 124 23.82 -29.50 -19.79
N GLY A 125 24.89 -29.59 -18.99
CA GLY A 125 26.27 -29.46 -19.44
C GLY A 125 26.59 -28.04 -19.89
N GLY A 126 27.84 -27.61 -19.73
CA GLY A 126 28.30 -26.33 -20.25
C GLY A 126 28.22 -26.31 -21.77
N ARG A 127 27.12 -25.76 -22.30
CA ARG A 127 26.79 -25.39 -23.71
C ARG A 127 25.30 -25.37 -24.04
N SER A 128 24.39 -25.72 -23.13
CA SER A 128 22.94 -25.79 -23.42
C SER A 128 22.24 -24.48 -23.79
N LEU A 129 22.96 -23.36 -23.83
CA LEU A 129 22.45 -22.03 -24.17
C LEU A 129 22.32 -21.74 -25.69
N HIS A 130 22.46 -22.72 -26.58
CA HIS A 130 22.62 -22.46 -28.03
C HIS A 130 21.44 -22.91 -28.92
N VAL A 131 20.18 -22.74 -28.52
CA VAL A 131 19.04 -23.24 -29.33
C VAL A 131 18.40 -22.19 -30.26
N GLU A 132 18.85 -20.94 -30.28
CA GLU A 132 18.31 -19.95 -31.24
C GLU A 132 19.02 -19.95 -32.61
N GLU A 133 20.29 -20.34 -32.71
CA GLU A 133 21.01 -20.34 -33.99
C GLU A 133 20.83 -21.60 -34.86
N MET A 134 20.16 -22.65 -34.40
CA MET A 134 20.02 -23.91 -35.17
C MET A 134 18.74 -24.04 -35.99
N ARG A 135 17.85 -23.02 -36.03
CA ARG A 135 16.61 -23.11 -36.84
C ARG A 135 16.74 -22.66 -38.29
N SER A 136 17.87 -22.11 -38.70
CA SER A 136 17.99 -21.48 -40.03
C SER A 136 18.71 -22.31 -41.10
N ASN A 137 19.25 -23.51 -40.82
CA ASN A 137 19.83 -24.35 -41.87
C ASN A 137 19.41 -25.81 -41.75
N ASN A 138 18.62 -26.24 -42.73
CA ASN A 138 18.35 -27.63 -43.04
C ASN A 138 19.69 -28.32 -43.38
N HIS A 139 19.91 -29.53 -42.86
CA HIS A 139 21.07 -30.42 -43.10
C HIS A 139 22.34 -30.22 -42.24
N LEU A 140 22.31 -30.61 -40.96
CA LEU A 140 23.48 -31.27 -40.34
C LEU A 140 23.01 -32.45 -39.49
N LYS A 141 23.48 -33.65 -39.86
CA LYS A 141 23.32 -34.88 -39.08
C LYS A 141 23.98 -34.71 -37.72
N VAL A 142 23.21 -34.90 -36.66
CA VAL A 142 23.71 -35.11 -35.30
C VAL A 142 24.35 -36.50 -35.25
N GLU A 143 25.65 -36.59 -35.52
CA GLU A 143 26.43 -37.79 -35.21
C GLU A 143 27.04 -37.68 -33.82
N ALA A 144 26.59 -38.60 -32.96
CA ALA A 144 27.23 -39.18 -31.78
C ALA A 144 28.26 -38.34 -30.99
N GLY A 145 27.85 -37.83 -29.82
CA GLY A 145 28.84 -37.55 -28.75
C GLY A 145 28.52 -36.47 -27.71
N GLY A 146 27.44 -35.69 -27.83
CA GLY A 146 27.25 -34.51 -26.95
C GLY A 146 25.80 -34.12 -26.66
N GLY A 147 24.91 -35.10 -26.48
CA GLY A 147 23.52 -34.83 -26.08
C GLY A 147 23.43 -34.45 -24.59
N ILE A 148 22.49 -33.55 -24.26
CA ILE A 148 22.03 -33.24 -22.89
C ILE A 148 21.82 -34.56 -22.14
N ARG A 149 22.62 -34.84 -21.11
CA ARG A 149 22.41 -36.03 -20.27
C ARG A 149 21.23 -35.77 -19.36
N ARG A 150 20.13 -36.49 -19.57
CA ARG A 150 19.00 -36.52 -18.65
C ARG A 150 19.48 -37.12 -17.32
N GLY A 151 19.45 -36.33 -16.25
CA GLY A 151 19.58 -36.85 -14.89
C GLY A 151 18.38 -37.74 -14.55
N ASP A 152 18.59 -38.78 -13.74
CA ASP A 152 17.51 -39.60 -13.22
C ASP A 152 16.88 -38.98 -11.95
N ARG A 153 15.79 -39.57 -11.47
CA ARG A 153 15.07 -39.11 -10.28
C ARG A 153 15.99 -39.01 -9.04
N ALA A 154 16.97 -39.89 -8.91
CA ALA A 154 17.88 -39.90 -7.77
C ALA A 154 18.87 -38.72 -7.82
N HIS A 155 19.33 -38.37 -9.03
CA HIS A 155 20.19 -37.22 -9.29
C HIS A 155 19.47 -35.88 -9.04
N CYS A 156 18.19 -35.79 -9.39
CA CYS A 156 17.39 -34.59 -9.10
C CYS A 156 17.05 -34.47 -7.60
N ALA A 157 16.79 -35.60 -6.93
CA ALA A 157 16.42 -35.59 -5.51
C ALA A 157 17.52 -35.01 -4.60
N THR A 158 18.79 -35.07 -5.00
CA THR A 158 19.90 -34.57 -4.17
C THR A 158 19.85 -33.06 -3.93
N CYS A 159 19.22 -32.30 -4.84
CA CYS A 159 19.04 -30.85 -4.74
C CYS A 159 17.61 -30.44 -4.31
N HIS A 160 16.64 -31.37 -4.35
CA HIS A 160 15.23 -31.09 -4.06
C HIS A 160 14.74 -31.65 -2.72
N VAL A 161 15.65 -32.04 -1.81
CA VAL A 161 15.29 -32.38 -0.43
C VAL A 161 15.08 -31.09 0.38
N PRO A 162 13.92 -30.91 1.05
CA PRO A 162 13.68 -29.78 1.94
C PRO A 162 14.81 -29.66 2.96
N ARG A 163 15.43 -28.48 3.03
CA ARG A 163 16.48 -28.21 4.01
C ARG A 163 15.87 -27.72 5.31
N PRO A 164 16.44 -28.03 6.49
CA PRO A 164 15.95 -27.54 7.77
C PRO A 164 15.80 -26.02 7.85
N SER A 165 16.66 -25.25 7.15
CA SER A 165 16.55 -23.79 7.04
C SER A 165 15.29 -23.35 6.29
N HIS A 166 14.92 -24.07 5.23
CA HIS A 166 13.71 -23.79 4.45
C HIS A 166 12.46 -24.17 5.24
N ASP A 167 12.46 -25.34 5.90
CA ASP A 167 11.34 -25.76 6.74
C ASP A 167 11.12 -24.79 7.89
N GLU A 168 12.20 -24.33 8.53
CA GLU A 168 12.12 -23.34 9.61
C GLU A 168 11.59 -21.98 9.13
N VAL A 169 12.05 -21.50 7.98
CA VAL A 169 11.58 -20.22 7.42
C VAL A 169 10.17 -20.31 6.86
N LEU A 170 9.77 -21.42 6.24
CA LEU A 170 8.39 -21.65 5.80
C LEU A 170 7.43 -21.83 6.98
N ARG A 171 7.89 -22.45 8.08
CA ARG A 171 7.16 -22.58 9.34
C ARG A 171 7.00 -21.24 10.05
N ARG A 172 8.01 -20.37 10.01
CA ARG A 172 7.95 -18.98 10.54
C ARG A 172 7.08 -18.09 9.65
N GLY A 173 7.33 -18.13 8.33
CA GLY A 173 6.67 -17.37 7.27
C GLY A 173 6.77 -15.85 7.39
N TYR A 174 6.63 -15.13 6.28
CA TYR A 174 6.19 -13.72 6.26
C TYR A 174 4.65 -13.66 6.31
N ARG A 175 4.04 -14.56 7.08
CA ARG A 175 2.61 -14.56 7.36
C ARG A 175 2.41 -13.92 8.73
N ARG A 176 1.22 -13.36 8.94
CA ARG A 176 0.84 -12.89 10.27
C ARG A 176 0.75 -14.08 11.20
N ASP A 177 1.36 -13.98 12.37
CA ASP A 177 1.23 -15.01 13.40
C ASP A 177 -0.21 -15.04 13.92
N GLU A 178 -0.68 -16.17 14.46
CA GLU A 178 -2.00 -16.23 15.10
C GLU A 178 -2.19 -15.17 16.20
N ALA A 179 -1.08 -14.77 16.85
CA ALA A 179 -1.08 -13.68 17.82
C ALA A 179 -1.39 -12.31 17.18
N ASP A 180 -0.97 -12.07 15.94
CA ASP A 180 -1.22 -10.82 15.20
C ASP A 180 -2.69 -10.66 14.81
N VAL A 181 -3.45 -11.76 14.75
CA VAL A 181 -4.89 -11.75 14.44
C VAL A 181 -5.73 -11.25 15.63
N ARG A 182 -5.14 -11.11 16.82
CA ARG A 182 -5.88 -10.75 18.06
C ARG A 182 -5.95 -9.26 18.37
N TYR A 183 -5.21 -8.41 17.64
CA TYR A 183 -5.23 -6.97 17.88
C TYR A 183 -6.61 -6.35 17.57
N LYS A 184 -6.98 -5.32 18.32
CA LYS A 184 -8.25 -4.59 18.11
C LYS A 184 -8.10 -3.47 17.10
N THR A 185 -7.11 -2.59 17.32
CA THR A 185 -6.80 -1.41 16.52
C THR A 185 -8.02 -0.48 16.39
N PRO A 186 -8.36 0.25 17.47
CA PRO A 186 -9.46 1.21 17.44
C PRO A 186 -9.13 2.37 16.49
N VAL A 187 -9.95 2.59 15.48
CA VAL A 187 -9.73 3.60 14.43
C VAL A 187 -10.74 4.73 14.46
N ASP A 188 -11.92 4.52 15.07
CA ASP A 188 -12.98 5.52 15.18
C ASP A 188 -13.80 5.34 16.47
N LEU A 189 -14.38 6.44 16.96
CA LEU A 189 -15.16 6.54 18.20
C LEU A 189 -16.42 7.37 17.97
N VAL A 190 -17.57 6.87 18.41
CA VAL A 190 -18.79 7.66 18.53
C VAL A 190 -19.45 7.45 19.88
N ILE A 191 -19.95 8.52 20.49
CA ILE A 191 -20.67 8.48 21.76
C ILE A 191 -22.16 8.68 21.52
N SER A 192 -23.00 7.94 22.26
CA SER A 192 -24.45 8.09 22.20
C SER A 192 -24.88 9.51 22.61
N PRO A 193 -25.99 10.05 22.08
CA PRO A 193 -26.46 11.40 22.42
C PRO A 193 -26.73 11.60 23.92
N ASP A 194 -27.11 10.54 24.63
CA ASP A 194 -27.30 10.54 26.09
C ASP A 194 -26.00 10.45 26.89
N GLY A 195 -24.86 10.24 26.22
CA GLY A 195 -23.53 10.13 26.83
C GLY A 195 -23.27 8.82 27.57
N LEU A 196 -24.15 7.82 27.47
CA LEU A 196 -24.05 6.59 28.27
C LEU A 196 -23.22 5.49 27.61
N SER A 197 -23.16 5.44 26.28
CA SER A 197 -22.48 4.38 25.53
C SER A 197 -21.47 4.94 24.54
N LEU A 198 -20.24 4.43 24.61
CA LEU A 198 -19.18 4.70 23.63
C LEU A 198 -19.04 3.50 22.70
N PHE A 199 -19.14 3.73 21.40
CA PHE A 199 -18.94 2.73 20.35
C PHE A 199 -17.57 2.91 19.70
N VAL A 200 -16.85 1.81 19.55
CA VAL A 200 -15.43 1.82 19.16
C VAL A 200 -15.23 0.91 17.98
N VAL A 201 -14.85 1.46 16.85
CA VAL A 201 -14.60 0.68 15.63
C VAL A 201 -13.20 0.08 15.68
N CYS A 202 -13.11 -1.25 15.70
CA CYS A 202 -11.86 -2.00 15.82
C CYS A 202 -11.51 -2.66 14.48
N GLU A 203 -10.60 -2.04 13.73
CA GLU A 203 -10.31 -2.38 12.33
C GLU A 203 -9.74 -3.80 12.17
N ARG A 204 -8.88 -4.23 13.10
CA ARG A 204 -8.15 -5.51 12.99
C ARG A 204 -8.98 -6.70 13.44
N SER A 205 -9.81 -6.53 14.47
CA SER A 205 -10.69 -7.59 14.97
C SER A 205 -12.01 -7.71 14.19
N ASN A 206 -12.25 -6.84 13.21
CA ASN A 206 -13.50 -6.78 12.44
C ASN A 206 -14.74 -6.66 13.34
N SER A 207 -14.65 -5.78 14.35
CA SER A 207 -15.69 -5.66 15.37
C SER A 207 -15.90 -4.22 15.83
N VAL A 208 -17.04 -4.00 16.47
CA VAL A 208 -17.36 -2.77 17.21
C VAL A 208 -17.46 -3.12 18.69
N MET A 209 -16.73 -2.41 19.54
CA MET A 209 -16.89 -2.55 20.98
C MET A 209 -17.89 -1.54 21.51
N VAL A 210 -18.77 -1.98 22.42
CA VAL A 210 -19.68 -1.12 23.17
C VAL A 210 -19.13 -0.98 24.58
N ILE A 211 -19.00 0.26 25.04
CA ILE A 211 -18.41 0.58 26.34
C ILE A 211 -19.39 1.45 27.12
N ASP A 212 -19.65 1.08 28.37
CA ASP A 212 -20.36 1.93 29.31
C ASP A 212 -19.48 3.14 29.67
N ALA A 213 -19.92 4.34 29.31
CA ALA A 213 -19.10 5.55 29.39
C ALA A 213 -18.70 5.94 30.82
N ALA A 214 -19.55 5.61 31.81
CA ALA A 214 -19.32 5.93 33.22
C ALA A 214 -18.32 4.97 33.88
N SER A 215 -18.55 3.67 33.76
CA SER A 215 -17.71 2.63 34.36
C SER A 215 -16.49 2.28 33.52
N GLY A 216 -16.47 2.64 32.22
CA GLY A 216 -15.44 2.27 31.26
C GLY A 216 -15.34 0.77 31.00
N GLN A 217 -16.39 0.01 31.29
CA GLN A 217 -16.44 -1.44 31.04
C GLN A 217 -16.91 -1.73 29.62
N VAL A 218 -16.26 -2.68 28.95
CA VAL A 218 -16.73 -3.22 27.67
C VAL A 218 -17.94 -4.10 27.94
N THR A 219 -19.10 -3.73 27.40
CA THR A 219 -20.37 -4.44 27.60
C THR A 219 -20.71 -5.39 26.46
N ALA A 220 -20.20 -5.12 25.25
CA ALA A 220 -20.37 -6.00 24.09
C ALA A 220 -19.22 -5.85 23.08
N GLU A 221 -19.00 -6.91 22.29
CA GLU A 221 -18.19 -6.90 21.08
C GLU A 221 -19.04 -7.45 19.93
N ILE A 222 -19.29 -6.62 18.92
CA ILE A 222 -20.21 -6.90 17.82
C ILE A 222 -19.38 -7.19 16.56
N PRO A 223 -19.39 -8.42 16.03
CA PRO A 223 -18.73 -8.73 14.76
C PRO A 223 -19.39 -7.99 13.59
N VAL A 224 -18.59 -7.42 12.70
CA VAL A 224 -19.03 -6.70 11.50
C VAL A 224 -18.24 -7.16 10.26
N GLY A 225 -18.36 -6.45 9.15
CA GLY A 225 -17.62 -6.76 7.92
C GLY A 225 -16.10 -6.55 8.06
N LYS A 226 -15.37 -6.97 7.03
CA LYS A 226 -13.90 -6.94 7.02
C LYS A 226 -13.35 -5.51 7.03
N ARG A 227 -12.42 -5.24 7.96
CA ARG A 227 -11.76 -3.94 8.21
C ARG A 227 -12.78 -2.80 8.38
N PRO A 228 -13.54 -2.78 9.49
CA PRO A 228 -14.42 -1.66 9.75
C PRO A 228 -13.59 -0.40 10.00
N PHE A 229 -14.07 0.76 9.55
CA PHE A 229 -13.26 1.98 9.55
C PHE A 229 -13.90 3.16 10.28
N ALA A 230 -15.14 3.51 9.94
CA ALA A 230 -15.85 4.64 10.54
C ALA A 230 -17.27 4.27 10.94
N ALA A 231 -17.82 4.99 11.92
CA ALA A 231 -19.17 4.84 12.40
C ALA A 231 -19.94 6.15 12.51
N ALA A 232 -21.27 6.06 12.39
CA ALA A 232 -22.18 7.17 12.66
C ALA A 232 -23.46 6.65 13.32
N LEU A 233 -24.01 7.43 14.24
CA LEU A 233 -25.30 7.14 14.86
C LEU A 233 -26.45 7.76 14.06
N SER A 234 -27.61 7.12 14.11
CA SER A 234 -28.88 7.80 13.80
C SER A 234 -29.11 8.95 14.80
N PRO A 235 -29.85 10.01 14.43
CA PRO A 235 -30.07 11.15 15.31
C PRO A 235 -30.67 10.80 16.69
N ASP A 236 -31.46 9.72 16.75
CA ASP A 236 -32.04 9.21 18.00
C ASP A 236 -31.09 8.28 18.79
N GLY A 237 -29.91 7.96 18.27
CA GLY A 237 -28.94 7.05 18.86
C GLY A 237 -29.35 5.58 18.86
N GLY A 238 -30.47 5.21 18.23
CA GLY A 238 -30.99 3.84 18.23
C GLY A 238 -30.30 2.89 17.25
N THR A 239 -29.64 3.44 16.23
CA THR A 239 -28.95 2.69 15.17
C THR A 239 -27.54 3.21 14.98
N LEU A 240 -26.58 2.30 14.87
CA LEU A 240 -25.19 2.58 14.54
C LEU A 240 -24.89 2.03 13.14
N TYR A 241 -24.37 2.88 12.27
CA TYR A 241 -23.94 2.54 10.92
C TYR A 241 -22.42 2.43 10.90
N VAL A 242 -21.87 1.33 10.39
CA VAL A 242 -20.42 1.07 10.39
C VAL A 242 -19.94 0.66 9.01
N THR A 243 -18.98 1.40 8.48
CA THR A 243 -18.37 1.13 7.18
C THR A 243 -17.34 0.01 7.27
N ASN A 244 -17.34 -0.90 6.32
CA ASN A 244 -16.44 -2.06 6.25
C ASN A 244 -15.59 -1.99 4.98
N ARG A 245 -14.39 -1.38 5.05
CA ARG A 245 -13.64 -0.95 3.87
C ARG A 245 -13.19 -2.10 2.96
N LEU A 246 -12.81 -3.26 3.52
CA LEU A 246 -12.38 -4.40 2.71
C LEU A 246 -13.51 -5.37 2.36
N ALA A 247 -14.72 -5.10 2.87
CA ALA A 247 -15.93 -5.84 2.51
C ALA A 247 -16.89 -5.02 1.62
N ASP A 248 -16.54 -3.77 1.28
CA ASP A 248 -17.34 -2.85 0.44
C ASP A 248 -18.81 -2.79 0.87
N SER A 249 -19.04 -2.66 2.18
CA SER A 249 -20.37 -2.71 2.77
C SER A 249 -20.52 -1.82 3.99
N LEU A 250 -21.77 -1.58 4.37
CA LEU A 250 -22.20 -0.89 5.58
C LEU A 250 -22.96 -1.86 6.50
N SER A 251 -22.51 -2.05 7.72
CA SER A 251 -23.23 -2.77 8.77
C SER A 251 -24.20 -1.82 9.49
N VAL A 252 -25.44 -2.27 9.68
CA VAL A 252 -26.51 -1.53 10.39
C VAL A 252 -26.76 -2.26 11.71
N ILE A 253 -26.47 -1.60 12.83
CA ILE A 253 -26.44 -2.20 14.17
C ILE A 253 -27.51 -1.53 15.03
N ASP A 254 -28.30 -2.31 15.76
CA ASP A 254 -29.15 -1.76 16.82
C ASP A 254 -28.38 -1.61 18.12
N THR A 255 -28.39 -0.40 18.66
CA THR A 255 -27.55 -0.03 19.79
C THR A 255 -28.03 -0.66 21.10
N ARG A 256 -29.33 -0.94 21.23
CA ARG A 256 -29.93 -1.53 22.44
C ARG A 256 -29.65 -3.03 22.56
N SER A 257 -29.80 -3.77 21.48
CA SER A 257 -29.56 -5.22 21.44
C SER A 257 -28.10 -5.57 21.14
N ALA A 258 -27.29 -4.61 20.68
CA ALA A 258 -25.92 -4.81 20.23
C ALA A 258 -25.82 -5.89 19.13
N GLN A 259 -26.74 -5.85 18.15
CA GLN A 259 -26.80 -6.82 17.05
C GLN A 259 -26.82 -6.14 15.69
N VAL A 260 -26.13 -6.75 14.72
CA VAL A 260 -26.23 -6.37 13.30
C VAL A 260 -27.60 -6.78 12.77
N ARG A 261 -28.40 -5.81 12.34
CA ARG A 261 -29.73 -6.02 11.73
C ARG A 261 -29.67 -6.19 10.22
N ALA A 262 -28.71 -5.54 9.57
CA ALA A 262 -28.52 -5.60 8.13
C ALA A 262 -27.07 -5.32 7.73
N THR A 263 -26.71 -5.75 6.52
CA THR A 263 -25.47 -5.37 5.85
C THR A 263 -25.80 -4.96 4.41
N ILE A 264 -25.42 -3.76 4.02
CA ILE A 264 -25.76 -3.13 2.74
C ILE A 264 -24.50 -3.04 1.90
N ALA A 265 -24.54 -3.45 0.63
CA ALA A 265 -23.44 -3.26 -0.29
C ALA A 265 -23.30 -1.77 -0.67
N THR A 266 -22.08 -1.26 -0.78
CA THR A 266 -21.79 0.14 -1.09
C THR A 266 -20.90 0.28 -2.33
N GLY A 267 -20.24 1.43 -2.49
CA GLY A 267 -19.06 1.54 -3.35
C GLY A 267 -17.81 0.97 -2.66
N HIS A 268 -16.66 1.20 -3.30
CA HIS A 268 -15.40 0.57 -2.94
C HIS A 268 -14.68 1.29 -1.79
N GLU A 269 -14.12 0.53 -0.83
CA GLU A 269 -13.40 1.05 0.34
C GLU A 269 -14.14 2.19 1.06
N PRO A 270 -15.36 1.95 1.59
CA PRO A 270 -16.05 2.95 2.38
C PRO A 270 -15.22 3.32 3.63
N HIS A 271 -14.85 4.60 3.74
CA HIS A 271 -14.02 5.14 4.83
C HIS A 271 -14.76 6.11 5.75
N GLY A 272 -15.94 6.57 5.38
CA GLY A 272 -16.73 7.41 6.27
C GLY A 272 -18.22 7.22 6.05
N VAL A 273 -18.98 7.56 7.07
CA VAL A 273 -20.43 7.50 7.06
C VAL A 273 -21.00 8.67 7.86
N LEU A 274 -22.12 9.21 7.42
CA LEU A 274 -22.83 10.28 8.12
C LEU A 274 -24.34 10.16 7.85
N THR A 275 -25.16 10.63 8.78
CA THR A 275 -26.61 10.77 8.59
C THR A 275 -27.00 12.23 8.40
N ASP A 276 -28.09 12.50 7.70
CA ASP A 276 -28.70 13.84 7.75
C ASP A 276 -29.40 14.08 9.10
N ALA A 277 -29.69 15.35 9.42
CA ALA A 277 -30.37 15.72 10.67
C ALA A 277 -31.71 15.01 10.87
N SER A 278 -32.38 14.62 9.78
CA SER A 278 -33.67 13.92 9.82
C SER A 278 -33.55 12.41 10.04
N GLY A 279 -32.34 11.85 9.90
CA GLY A 279 -32.08 10.41 9.93
C GLY A 279 -32.68 9.65 8.74
N ARG A 280 -33.06 10.34 7.66
CA ARG A 280 -33.71 9.71 6.48
C ARG A 280 -32.69 9.16 5.50
N HIS A 281 -31.55 9.83 5.35
CA HIS A 281 -30.49 9.41 4.45
C HIS A 281 -29.21 9.07 5.22
N ILE A 282 -28.54 8.02 4.76
CA ILE A 282 -27.20 7.63 5.15
C ILE A 282 -26.28 7.91 3.96
N TYR A 283 -25.20 8.64 4.20
CA TYR A 283 -24.17 8.95 3.22
C TYR A 283 -22.94 8.11 3.52
N VAL A 284 -22.49 7.32 2.56
CA VAL A 284 -21.29 6.48 2.70
C VAL A 284 -20.22 6.96 1.71
N PHE A 285 -19.04 7.29 2.22
CA PHE A 285 -17.94 7.88 1.46
C PHE A 285 -16.99 6.77 0.97
N ASN A 286 -17.09 6.45 -0.31
CA ASN A 286 -16.38 5.34 -0.95
C ASN A 286 -15.03 5.83 -1.48
N CYS A 287 -13.96 5.58 -0.73
CA CYS A 287 -12.63 6.11 -1.04
C CYS A 287 -12.02 5.47 -2.29
N GLY A 288 -12.32 4.20 -2.58
CA GLY A 288 -11.66 3.43 -3.65
C GLY A 288 -12.26 3.63 -5.04
N ASP A 289 -13.42 4.27 -5.16
CA ASP A 289 -14.07 4.57 -6.45
C ASP A 289 -14.50 6.03 -6.61
N ASP A 290 -14.09 6.91 -5.68
CA ASP A 290 -14.34 8.35 -5.72
C ASP A 290 -15.83 8.73 -5.68
N THR A 291 -16.66 7.92 -5.00
CA THR A 291 -18.12 8.11 -4.94
C THR A 291 -18.69 8.30 -3.53
N VAL A 292 -19.95 8.74 -3.47
CA VAL A 292 -20.77 8.77 -2.25
C VAL A 292 -22.04 7.97 -2.50
N SER A 293 -22.23 6.85 -1.80
CA SER A 293 -23.52 6.13 -1.79
C SER A 293 -24.50 6.86 -0.88
N VAL A 294 -25.69 7.15 -1.39
CA VAL A 294 -26.80 7.71 -0.61
C VAL A 294 -27.85 6.63 -0.43
N ILE A 295 -28.12 6.26 0.81
CA ILE A 295 -28.96 5.13 1.19
C ILE A 295 -30.18 5.64 1.96
N ASP A 296 -31.36 5.10 1.66
CA ASP A 296 -32.57 5.34 2.46
C ASP A 296 -32.46 4.58 3.79
N ALA A 297 -32.51 5.29 4.91
CA ALA A 297 -32.30 4.70 6.23
C ALA A 297 -33.43 3.77 6.69
N ALA A 298 -34.65 3.92 6.13
CA ALA A 298 -35.80 3.08 6.47
C ALA A 298 -35.85 1.84 5.58
N GLN A 299 -35.57 1.98 4.29
CA GLN A 299 -35.62 0.89 3.31
C GLN A 299 -34.30 0.11 3.22
N LEU A 300 -33.19 0.68 3.70
CA LEU A 300 -31.85 0.11 3.65
C LEU A 300 -31.39 -0.22 2.23
N SER A 301 -31.73 0.65 1.28
CA SER A 301 -31.42 0.52 -0.14
C SER A 301 -30.74 1.79 -0.68
N GLU A 302 -29.79 1.61 -1.60
CA GLU A 302 -29.10 2.74 -2.24
C GLU A 302 -30.07 3.47 -3.20
N ILE A 303 -30.24 4.78 -2.97
CA ILE A 303 -31.06 5.68 -3.78
C ILE A 303 -30.27 6.17 -4.98
N THR A 304 -29.03 6.60 -4.74
CA THR A 304 -28.16 7.18 -5.77
C THR A 304 -26.70 7.13 -5.35
N ARG A 305 -25.81 7.33 -6.32
CA ARG A 305 -24.37 7.40 -6.13
C ARG A 305 -23.82 8.69 -6.75
N LEU A 306 -23.24 9.54 -5.92
CA LEU A 306 -22.71 10.84 -6.31
C LEU A 306 -21.20 10.76 -6.57
N ALA A 307 -20.67 11.65 -7.42
CA ALA A 307 -19.22 11.78 -7.60
C ALA A 307 -18.64 12.58 -6.42
N GLY A 308 -17.97 11.90 -5.48
CA GLY A 308 -17.56 12.47 -4.18
C GLY A 308 -16.36 13.42 -4.25
N GLY A 309 -15.55 13.33 -5.30
CA GLY A 309 -14.18 13.86 -5.28
C GLY A 309 -13.18 12.73 -5.08
N ARG A 310 -11.87 13.02 -5.09
CA ARG A 310 -10.84 11.96 -5.02
C ARG A 310 -10.56 11.51 -3.59
N GLY A 311 -10.79 10.23 -3.30
CA GLY A 311 -10.68 9.64 -1.98
C GLY A 311 -11.58 10.30 -0.92
N PRO A 312 -12.92 10.31 -1.08
CA PRO A 312 -13.87 10.72 -0.04
C PRO A 312 -13.56 10.02 1.28
N TRP A 313 -13.37 10.77 2.36
CA TRP A 313 -12.82 10.22 3.61
C TRP A 313 -13.73 10.43 4.82
N ASN A 314 -13.96 11.68 5.20
CA ASN A 314 -14.75 12.05 6.38
C ASN A 314 -15.60 13.29 6.08
N ALA A 315 -16.71 13.48 6.78
CA ALA A 315 -17.57 14.63 6.55
C ALA A 315 -18.24 15.12 7.83
N ALA A 316 -18.66 16.38 7.82
CA ALA A 316 -19.45 16.98 8.88
C ALA A 316 -20.74 17.62 8.33
N LEU A 317 -21.82 17.47 9.09
CA LEU A 317 -23.09 18.15 8.83
C LEU A 317 -23.01 19.59 9.33
N SER A 318 -23.45 20.54 8.52
CA SER A 318 -23.54 21.94 8.93
C SER A 318 -24.53 22.13 10.09
N PRO A 319 -24.36 23.13 10.97
CA PRO A 319 -25.23 23.30 12.13
C PRO A 319 -26.71 23.55 11.80
N ASP A 320 -27.00 24.07 10.61
CA ASP A 320 -28.36 24.24 10.07
C ASP A 320 -28.96 22.93 9.51
N GLY A 321 -28.15 21.89 9.31
CA GLY A 321 -28.57 20.58 8.80
C GLY A 321 -28.75 20.52 7.27
N ASP A 322 -28.49 21.60 6.55
CA ASP A 322 -28.80 21.71 5.11
C ASP A 322 -27.66 21.20 4.20
N GLU A 323 -26.42 21.18 4.71
CA GLU A 323 -25.23 20.83 3.93
C GLU A 323 -24.31 19.83 4.64
N ILE A 324 -23.68 18.96 3.87
CA ILE A 324 -22.60 18.08 4.34
C ILE A 324 -21.30 18.51 3.67
N TYR A 325 -20.25 18.74 4.46
CA TYR A 325 -18.92 19.11 3.97
C TYR A 325 -18.04 17.88 4.04
N LEU A 326 -17.69 17.34 2.88
CA LEU A 326 -16.91 16.12 2.68
C LEU A 326 -15.45 16.45 2.40
N ALA A 327 -14.56 16.00 3.29
CA ALA A 327 -13.13 16.06 3.14
C ALA A 327 -12.62 14.93 2.21
N ASN A 328 -11.73 15.29 1.28
CA ASN A 328 -11.14 14.37 0.30
C ASN A 328 -9.65 14.16 0.60
N SER A 329 -9.27 12.90 0.83
CA SER A 329 -7.90 12.52 1.18
C SER A 329 -6.91 12.72 0.04
N GLN A 330 -7.33 12.52 -1.21
CA GLN A 330 -6.45 12.65 -2.37
C GLN A 330 -6.61 14.01 -3.06
N PRO A 331 -5.52 14.61 -3.54
CA PRO A 331 -5.59 15.84 -4.32
C PRO A 331 -6.24 15.56 -5.68
N ARG A 332 -6.81 16.59 -6.29
CA ARG A 332 -7.27 16.52 -7.67
C ARG A 332 -6.09 16.19 -8.59
N LEU A 333 -6.35 15.38 -9.60
CA LEU A 333 -5.38 15.15 -10.67
C LEU A 333 -5.10 16.49 -11.36
N SER A 334 -3.83 16.89 -11.37
CA SER A 334 -3.34 18.13 -11.96
C SER A 334 -2.43 17.84 -13.15
N GLY A 335 -1.97 18.88 -13.85
CA GLY A 335 -0.93 18.72 -14.85
C GLY A 335 0.39 18.25 -14.20
N PHE A 336 1.25 17.65 -15.02
CA PHE A 336 2.61 17.29 -14.62
C PHE A 336 3.35 18.52 -14.05
N ARG A 337 4.01 18.34 -12.90
CA ARG A 337 4.76 19.40 -12.17
C ARG A 337 3.95 20.67 -11.85
N GLN A 338 2.64 20.56 -11.66
CA GLN A 338 1.82 21.66 -11.17
C GLN A 338 1.58 21.58 -9.66
N PRO A 339 1.42 22.71 -8.96
CA PRO A 339 0.97 22.71 -7.58
C PRO A 339 -0.34 21.95 -7.45
N HIS A 340 -0.36 20.98 -6.53
CA HIS A 340 -1.53 20.17 -6.28
C HIS A 340 -2.58 20.97 -5.50
N ALA A 341 -3.84 20.53 -5.58
CA ALA A 341 -4.91 21.07 -4.76
C ALA A 341 -5.92 19.98 -4.43
N SER A 342 -6.26 19.87 -3.16
CA SER A 342 -7.40 19.07 -2.70
C SER A 342 -8.70 19.88 -2.76
N GLU A 343 -9.79 19.26 -2.36
CA GLU A 343 -11.09 19.91 -2.26
C GLU A 343 -11.92 19.43 -1.07
N VAL A 344 -12.78 20.31 -0.58
CA VAL A 344 -13.92 19.95 0.27
C VAL A 344 -15.16 19.95 -0.62
N THR A 345 -15.81 18.80 -0.76
CA THR A 345 -17.04 18.65 -1.55
C THR A 345 -18.24 18.97 -0.67
N VAL A 346 -19.13 19.87 -1.12
CA VAL A 346 -20.34 20.23 -0.36
C VAL A 346 -21.55 19.56 -0.97
N LEU A 347 -22.33 18.84 -0.17
CA LEU A 347 -23.55 18.16 -0.56
C LEU A 347 -24.77 18.83 0.07
N THR A 348 -25.92 18.85 -0.60
CA THR A 348 -27.21 19.25 -0.01
C THR A 348 -27.95 18.06 0.59
N THR A 349 -28.58 18.24 1.75
CA THR A 349 -29.30 17.16 2.46
C THR A 349 -30.77 17.03 2.07
N ALA A 350 -31.46 18.15 1.79
CA ALA A 350 -32.88 18.13 1.44
C ALA A 350 -33.17 17.38 0.12
N ARG A 351 -32.25 17.49 -0.84
CA ARG A 351 -32.18 16.69 -2.06
C ARG A 351 -30.72 16.26 -2.24
N PRO A 352 -30.37 14.99 -2.01
CA PRO A 352 -28.98 14.52 -2.08
C PRO A 352 -28.34 14.86 -3.43
N ALA A 353 -27.42 15.82 -3.44
CA ALA A 353 -26.73 16.29 -4.64
C ALA A 353 -25.44 17.02 -4.27
N ILE A 354 -24.51 17.14 -5.22
CA ILE A 354 -23.31 17.99 -5.06
C ILE A 354 -23.71 19.45 -5.28
N ALA A 355 -23.53 20.27 -4.25
CA ALA A 355 -23.82 21.71 -4.28
C ALA A 355 -22.65 22.50 -4.89
N ARG A 356 -21.43 22.25 -4.42
CA ARG A 356 -20.20 22.92 -4.84
C ARG A 356 -18.96 22.14 -4.42
N ARG A 357 -17.80 22.52 -4.96
CA ARG A 357 -16.48 22.00 -4.58
C ARG A 357 -15.57 23.16 -4.19
N LEU A 358 -15.13 23.17 -2.94
CA LEU A 358 -14.26 24.21 -2.38
C LEU A 358 -12.81 23.79 -2.56
N ARG A 359 -12.01 24.60 -3.25
CA ARG A 359 -10.61 24.29 -3.54
C ARG A 359 -9.73 24.57 -2.32
N VAL A 360 -8.82 23.63 -1.99
CA VAL A 360 -7.79 23.80 -0.96
C VAL A 360 -6.41 23.76 -1.64
N PRO A 361 -5.78 24.91 -1.92
CA PRO A 361 -4.50 24.97 -2.63
C PRO A 361 -3.34 24.42 -1.79
N ASP A 362 -2.42 23.72 -2.45
CA ASP A 362 -1.19 23.13 -1.88
C ASP A 362 -1.43 22.25 -0.66
N ALA A 363 -2.60 21.63 -0.62
CA ALA A 363 -3.00 20.72 0.44
C ALA A 363 -3.36 19.35 -0.12
N ASN A 364 -3.10 18.33 0.69
CA ASN A 364 -3.52 16.95 0.50
C ASN A 364 -3.99 16.36 1.84
N MET A 365 -4.56 15.15 1.81
CA MET A 365 -4.87 14.37 3.01
C MET A 365 -5.82 15.10 3.97
N LEU A 366 -6.91 15.63 3.42
CA LEU A 366 -8.02 16.17 4.21
C LEU A 366 -8.75 14.98 4.87
N HIS A 367 -8.41 14.68 6.12
CA HIS A 367 -8.86 13.44 6.78
C HIS A 367 -10.01 13.63 7.76
N ALA A 368 -10.21 14.83 8.27
CA ALA A 368 -11.27 15.09 9.22
C ALA A 368 -11.74 16.52 9.12
N ILE A 369 -13.02 16.71 9.38
CA ILE A 369 -13.67 18.00 9.35
C ILE A 369 -14.70 18.06 10.48
N ALA A 370 -14.75 19.18 11.19
CA ALA A 370 -15.73 19.41 12.24
C ALA A 370 -16.24 20.85 12.18
N PHE A 371 -17.54 21.04 12.36
CA PHE A 371 -18.12 22.38 12.50
C PHE A 371 -17.91 22.92 13.91
N VAL A 372 -17.66 24.22 14.00
CA VAL A 372 -17.76 24.96 15.26
C VAL A 372 -19.26 25.06 15.61
N PRO A 373 -19.71 24.55 16.77
CA PRO A 373 -21.10 24.63 17.18
C PRO A 373 -21.67 26.06 17.10
N SER A 374 -22.89 26.17 16.56
CA SER A 374 -23.61 27.44 16.36
C SER A 374 -22.96 28.44 15.39
N GLU A 375 -21.82 28.11 14.78
CA GLU A 375 -21.18 28.92 13.75
C GLU A 375 -21.14 28.15 12.42
N ARG A 376 -21.36 28.84 11.30
CA ARG A 376 -21.20 28.21 9.97
C ARG A 376 -19.73 28.21 9.53
N VAL A 377 -18.86 27.77 10.44
CA VAL A 377 -17.41 27.66 10.27
C VAL A 377 -17.01 26.21 10.51
N ALA A 378 -16.27 25.63 9.57
CA ALA A 378 -15.72 24.28 9.74
C ALA A 378 -14.19 24.30 9.79
N LEU A 379 -13.62 23.41 10.59
CA LEU A 379 -12.19 23.18 10.72
C LEU A 379 -11.87 21.86 10.02
N VAL A 380 -11.00 21.87 9.02
CA VAL A 380 -10.57 20.68 8.28
C VAL A 380 -9.09 20.42 8.50
N THR A 381 -8.71 19.20 8.89
CA THR A 381 -7.30 18.81 9.00
C THR A 381 -6.67 18.70 7.62
N LEU A 382 -5.40 19.08 7.49
CA LEU A 382 -4.70 19.02 6.22
C LEU A 382 -3.19 18.81 6.35
N LEU A 383 -2.59 18.27 5.29
CA LEU A 383 -1.16 18.30 5.04
C LEU A 383 -0.90 19.35 3.95
N ARG A 384 0.19 20.11 4.11
CA ARG A 384 0.77 20.96 3.05
C ARG A 384 2.09 20.34 2.61
N THR A 385 2.04 19.60 1.51
CA THR A 385 3.20 18.87 0.98
C THR A 385 3.86 19.68 -0.14
N ARG A 386 5.12 20.12 0.01
CA ARG A 386 5.81 20.79 -1.10
C ARG A 386 6.42 19.77 -2.05
N ASN A 387 5.56 19.13 -2.83
CA ASN A 387 5.92 18.00 -3.68
C ASN A 387 6.83 18.36 -4.88
N LEU A 388 6.88 19.64 -5.24
CA LEU A 388 7.78 20.20 -6.27
C LEU A 388 9.10 20.74 -5.71
N VAL A 389 9.27 20.71 -4.39
CA VAL A 389 10.53 21.07 -3.73
C VAL A 389 11.27 19.78 -3.41
N PRO A 390 12.58 19.70 -3.66
CA PRO A 390 13.39 18.55 -3.30
C PRO A 390 13.28 18.22 -1.81
N ILE A 391 13.05 16.94 -1.51
CA ILE A 391 12.83 16.44 -0.14
C ILE A 391 14.01 16.70 0.81
N THR A 392 15.19 17.06 0.29
CA THR A 392 16.39 17.40 1.06
C THR A 392 16.24 18.65 1.94
N ARG A 393 15.15 19.42 1.79
CA ARG A 393 14.85 20.64 2.58
C ARG A 393 14.18 20.35 3.93
N LEU A 394 14.55 19.22 4.56
CA LEU A 394 14.06 18.78 5.87
C LEU A 394 14.36 19.79 6.97
N ALA A 395 15.57 20.35 6.98
CA ALA A 395 16.02 21.28 8.03
C ALA A 395 15.22 22.59 8.07
N GLN A 396 14.60 22.98 6.96
CA GLN A 396 13.72 24.16 6.88
C GLN A 396 12.26 23.84 7.24
N GLY A 397 11.91 22.58 7.48
CA GLY A 397 10.51 22.18 7.66
C GLY A 397 9.72 22.19 6.33
N TRP A 398 10.40 22.20 5.18
CA TRP A 398 9.78 22.50 3.88
C TRP A 398 9.42 21.27 3.04
N THR A 399 9.37 20.07 3.63
CA THR A 399 8.91 18.87 2.91
C THR A 399 7.41 18.69 3.11
N VAL A 400 6.99 18.43 4.35
CA VAL A 400 5.59 18.34 4.74
C VAL A 400 5.38 19.20 5.99
N THR A 401 4.34 20.02 5.98
CA THR A 401 3.79 20.67 7.18
C THR A 401 2.33 20.28 7.36
N PHE A 402 1.80 20.48 8.54
CA PHE A 402 0.51 20.00 9.00
C PHE A 402 -0.28 21.15 9.60
N GLY A 403 -1.57 21.18 9.31
CA GLY A 403 -2.35 22.36 9.58
C GLY A 403 -3.86 22.13 9.58
N LEU A 404 -4.55 23.26 9.61
CA LEU A 404 -5.99 23.33 9.48
C LEU A 404 -6.38 24.26 8.33
N GLY A 405 -7.42 23.87 7.61
CA GLY A 405 -8.23 24.77 6.82
C GLY A 405 -9.41 25.27 7.66
N VAL A 406 -9.68 26.57 7.63
CA VAL A 406 -10.85 27.18 8.26
C VAL A 406 -11.81 27.58 7.15
N VAL A 407 -12.86 26.77 6.99
CA VAL A 407 -13.89 26.94 5.97
C VAL A 407 -14.90 27.98 6.46
N ARG A 408 -14.98 29.09 5.75
CA ARG A 408 -15.86 30.22 6.07
C ARG A 408 -17.25 30.05 5.44
N PRO A 409 -18.27 30.79 5.93
CA PRO A 409 -19.62 30.73 5.37
C PRO A 409 -19.73 31.08 3.88
N ASP A 410 -18.79 31.88 3.36
CA ASP A 410 -18.72 32.27 1.94
C ASP A 410 -18.04 31.19 1.06
N GLY A 411 -17.55 30.11 1.65
CA GLY A 411 -16.84 29.03 0.98
C GLY A 411 -15.33 29.26 0.82
N HIS A 412 -14.78 30.36 1.32
CA HIS A 412 -13.34 30.56 1.37
C HIS A 412 -12.70 29.64 2.43
N ILE A 413 -11.46 29.21 2.19
CA ILE A 413 -10.70 28.35 3.11
C ILE A 413 -9.36 29.03 3.42
N ASP A 414 -9.29 29.63 4.60
CA ASP A 414 -8.04 30.15 5.17
C ASP A 414 -7.22 28.97 5.72
N GLN A 415 -5.89 28.96 5.57
CA GLN A 415 -5.04 27.86 6.06
C GLN A 415 -4.04 28.35 7.10
N VAL A 416 -3.86 27.57 8.16
CA VAL A 416 -2.88 27.81 9.23
C VAL A 416 -2.13 26.52 9.58
N LEU A 417 -0.92 26.63 10.13
CA LEU A 417 -0.14 25.48 10.55
C LEU A 417 -0.34 25.14 12.04
N LEU A 418 -0.30 23.85 12.35
CA LEU A 418 -0.24 23.30 13.71
C LEU A 418 1.21 23.07 14.16
N ASP A 419 2.14 23.03 13.19
CA ASP A 419 3.57 22.90 13.44
C ASP A 419 4.13 24.07 14.26
N GLU A 420 5.23 23.80 14.96
CA GLU A 420 6.14 24.78 15.52
C GLU A 420 7.54 24.58 14.91
N PRO A 421 8.44 25.59 14.94
CA PRO A 421 9.73 25.53 14.24
C PRO A 421 10.61 24.31 14.61
N ASP A 422 10.49 23.82 15.83
CA ASP A 422 11.24 22.70 16.41
C ASP A 422 10.35 21.49 16.78
N ALA A 423 9.05 21.56 16.51
CA ALA A 423 8.10 20.50 16.83
C ALA A 423 6.98 20.40 15.77
N SER A 424 7.15 19.50 14.80
CA SER A 424 6.08 19.21 13.83
C SER A 424 4.86 18.56 14.49
N PHE A 425 3.70 18.65 13.84
CA PHE A 425 2.43 18.02 14.25
C PHE A 425 1.97 17.00 13.20
N PRO A 426 2.75 15.91 12.99
CA PRO A 426 2.59 15.03 11.84
C PRO A 426 1.27 14.25 11.85
N ASP A 427 0.70 14.07 10.66
CA ASP A 427 -0.48 13.25 10.42
C ASP A 427 -1.69 13.62 11.32
N PRO A 428 -2.27 14.83 11.19
CA PRO A 428 -3.49 15.20 11.88
C PRO A 428 -4.65 14.33 11.38
N MET A 429 -5.14 13.42 12.21
CA MET A 429 -6.05 12.34 11.77
C MET A 429 -7.53 12.63 11.97
N ASP A 430 -7.85 13.32 13.05
CA ASP A 430 -9.21 13.60 13.47
C ASP A 430 -9.26 14.91 14.24
N ILE A 431 -10.44 15.52 14.28
CA ILE A 431 -10.70 16.77 15.00
C ILE A 431 -12.08 16.75 15.62
N ALA A 432 -12.17 17.12 16.90
CA ALA A 432 -13.43 17.33 17.59
C ALA A 432 -13.49 18.74 18.19
N VAL A 433 -14.65 19.39 18.11
CA VAL A 433 -14.91 20.68 18.75
C VAL A 433 -15.74 20.44 20.00
N SER A 434 -15.41 21.13 21.10
CA SER A 434 -16.17 21.06 22.34
C SER A 434 -17.62 21.51 22.11
N PRO A 435 -18.61 20.99 22.85
CA PRO A 435 -20.02 21.35 22.67
C PRO A 435 -20.32 22.85 22.77
N ASP A 436 -19.51 23.61 23.52
CA ASP A 436 -19.62 25.06 23.65
C ASP A 436 -18.91 25.87 22.54
N GLY A 437 -18.24 25.18 21.61
CA GLY A 437 -17.53 25.75 20.47
C GLY A 437 -16.23 26.49 20.79
N ARG A 438 -15.77 26.48 22.04
CA ARG A 438 -14.61 27.29 22.46
C ARG A 438 -13.29 26.58 22.27
N CYS A 439 -13.28 25.26 22.32
CA CYS A 439 -12.08 24.42 22.23
C CYS A 439 -12.20 23.45 21.07
N ALA A 440 -11.09 23.15 20.41
CA ALA A 440 -11.00 22.01 19.49
C ALA A 440 -9.81 21.13 19.86
N VAL A 441 -9.94 19.82 19.66
CA VAL A 441 -8.87 18.84 19.87
C VAL A 441 -8.56 18.19 18.55
N VAL A 442 -7.30 18.24 18.13
CA VAL A 442 -6.80 17.57 16.92
C VAL A 442 -5.89 16.42 17.35
N VAL A 443 -6.04 15.24 16.76
CA VAL A 443 -5.13 14.11 17.04
C VAL A 443 -3.97 14.09 16.04
N SER A 444 -2.75 13.91 16.51
CA SER A 444 -1.56 13.65 15.69
C SER A 444 -1.17 12.18 15.80
N GLY A 445 -1.50 11.42 14.75
CA GLY A 445 -1.19 10.00 14.71
C GLY A 445 0.31 9.72 14.62
N GLY A 446 1.08 10.62 14.02
CA GLY A 446 2.53 10.47 13.83
C GLY A 446 3.34 10.81 15.07
N ALA A 447 2.82 11.69 15.95
CA ALA A 447 3.51 12.15 17.14
C ALA A 447 2.94 11.61 18.47
N ASP A 448 1.98 10.69 18.43
CA ASP A 448 1.37 10.05 19.61
C ASP A 448 0.78 11.08 20.60
N GLU A 449 0.25 12.19 20.05
CA GLU A 449 -0.20 13.34 20.83
C GLU A 449 -1.53 13.91 20.30
N ILE A 450 -2.17 14.73 21.13
CA ILE A 450 -3.27 15.60 20.74
C ILE A 450 -2.84 17.07 20.87
N GLY A 451 -3.38 17.93 20.00
CA GLY A 451 -3.26 19.38 20.07
C GLY A 451 -4.58 19.99 20.54
N VAL A 452 -4.52 20.82 21.58
CA VAL A 452 -5.67 21.52 22.17
C VAL A 452 -5.67 22.96 21.68
N LEU A 453 -6.73 23.35 20.99
CA LEU A 453 -6.88 24.64 20.31
C LEU A 453 -7.92 25.52 20.99
N ASP A 454 -7.61 26.81 21.11
CA ASP A 454 -8.58 27.86 21.40
C ASP A 454 -9.19 28.34 20.08
N VAL A 455 -10.45 27.98 19.84
CA VAL A 455 -11.15 28.26 18.58
C VAL A 455 -11.31 29.75 18.35
N ARG A 456 -11.62 30.51 19.41
CA ARG A 456 -11.77 31.96 19.30
C ARG A 456 -10.43 32.60 18.93
N ALA A 457 -9.34 32.22 19.60
CA ALA A 457 -8.01 32.75 19.29
C ALA A 457 -7.55 32.40 17.87
N LEU A 458 -7.89 31.20 17.38
CA LEU A 458 -7.67 30.79 15.99
C LEU A 458 -8.39 31.72 15.01
N LEU A 459 -9.69 31.92 15.20
CA LEU A 459 -10.50 32.77 14.32
C LEU A 459 -10.06 34.24 14.38
N GLU A 460 -9.71 34.75 15.56
CA GLU A 460 -9.16 36.11 15.72
C GLU A 460 -7.80 36.26 15.02
N THR A 461 -6.93 35.24 15.06
CA THR A 461 -5.63 35.25 14.37
C THR A 461 -5.82 35.43 12.87
N ILE A 462 -6.75 34.68 12.27
CA ILE A 462 -7.08 34.79 10.85
C ILE A 462 -7.75 36.14 10.54
N ALA A 463 -8.70 36.57 11.38
CA ALA A 463 -9.45 37.81 11.16
C ALA A 463 -8.55 39.06 11.13
N ARG A 464 -7.47 39.08 11.91
CA ARG A 464 -6.49 40.19 11.96
C ARG A 464 -5.57 40.26 10.75
N ALA A 465 -5.33 39.12 10.09
CA ALA A 465 -4.52 39.07 8.89
C ALA A 465 -5.25 39.69 7.69
N ASP A 466 -4.51 40.41 6.85
CA ASP A 466 -5.05 40.92 5.59
C ASP A 466 -5.16 39.80 4.52
N PRO A 467 -5.85 40.03 3.39
CA PRO A 467 -6.03 38.98 2.37
C PRO A 467 -4.73 38.43 1.76
N THR A 468 -3.64 39.19 1.75
CA THR A 468 -2.33 38.74 1.26
C THR A 468 -1.66 37.89 2.33
N GLU A 469 -1.68 38.32 3.59
CA GLU A 469 -1.14 37.55 4.71
C GLU A 469 -1.85 36.19 4.85
N ARG A 470 -3.19 36.17 4.73
CA ARG A 470 -3.97 34.91 4.76
C ARG A 470 -3.62 33.94 3.64
N ARG A 471 -3.32 34.46 2.45
CA ARG A 471 -3.03 33.65 1.27
C ARG A 471 -1.59 33.16 1.24
N ASP A 472 -0.63 34.03 1.56
CA ASP A 472 0.78 33.79 1.26
C ASP A 472 1.63 33.50 2.51
N VAL A 473 1.23 34.04 3.69
CA VAL A 473 2.02 33.98 4.93
C VAL A 473 1.47 32.93 5.89
N LEU A 474 0.22 33.05 6.35
CA LEU A 474 -0.37 32.14 7.34
C LEU A 474 -0.24 30.64 6.98
N PRO A 475 -0.39 30.22 5.71
CA PRO A 475 -0.26 28.80 5.35
C PRO A 475 1.17 28.24 5.51
N ASN A 476 2.17 29.09 5.75
CA ASN A 476 3.57 28.72 5.88
C ASN A 476 4.22 29.23 7.19
N ASP A 477 3.47 29.91 8.05
CA ASP A 477 4.01 30.53 9.26
C ASP A 477 4.00 29.59 10.46
N LEU A 478 5.16 29.01 10.75
CA LEU A 478 5.39 28.10 11.88
C LEU A 478 5.29 28.78 13.25
N SER A 479 5.24 30.11 13.32
CA SER A 479 5.15 30.84 14.60
C SER A 479 3.71 31.07 15.07
N ARG A 480 2.72 30.98 14.16
CA ARG A 480 1.33 31.36 14.46
C ARG A 480 0.60 30.34 15.31
N SER A 481 0.98 29.07 15.27
CA SER A 481 0.36 28.03 16.09
C SER A 481 0.32 28.44 17.57
N ARG A 482 1.34 29.11 18.09
CA ARG A 482 1.41 29.59 19.48
C ARG A 482 0.30 30.56 19.92
N THR A 483 -0.43 31.17 18.99
CA THR A 483 -1.54 32.07 19.34
C THR A 483 -2.82 31.30 19.67
N PHE A 484 -2.98 30.08 19.14
CA PHE A 484 -4.22 29.31 19.27
C PHE A 484 -4.04 27.87 19.75
N LEU A 485 -2.89 27.22 19.49
CA LEU A 485 -2.51 25.93 20.05
C LEU A 485 -2.05 26.13 21.50
N ARG A 486 -2.93 25.79 22.44
CA ARG A 486 -2.71 25.98 23.89
C ARG A 486 -1.78 24.93 24.47
N ARG A 487 -1.91 23.69 24.03
CA ARG A 487 -1.16 22.56 24.59
C ARG A 487 -1.06 21.42 23.59
N ARG A 488 0.05 20.68 23.67
CA ARG A 488 0.19 19.34 23.12
C ARG A 488 0.25 18.33 24.26
N VAL A 489 -0.53 17.25 24.18
CA VAL A 489 -0.65 16.24 25.24
C VAL A 489 -0.35 14.88 24.65
N THR A 490 0.68 14.21 25.19
CA THR A 490 0.97 12.81 24.85
C THR A 490 -0.14 11.92 25.38
N VAL A 491 -0.65 11.04 24.53
CA VAL A 491 -1.73 10.11 24.86
C VAL A 491 -1.22 8.67 24.79
N GLY A 492 -1.71 7.86 23.85
CA GLY A 492 -1.12 6.56 23.50
C GLY A 492 -0.61 6.56 22.06
N ARG A 493 -0.16 5.40 21.60
CA ARG A 493 0.43 5.23 20.26
C ARG A 493 -0.61 5.33 19.17
N ASN A 494 -0.28 6.15 18.18
CA ASN A 494 -1.04 6.43 16.97
C ASN A 494 -2.52 6.72 17.28
N PRO A 495 -2.82 7.85 17.94
CA PRO A 495 -4.21 8.27 18.14
C PRO A 495 -4.88 8.49 16.78
N ARG A 496 -6.09 7.94 16.62
CA ARG A 496 -6.82 7.93 15.34
C ARG A 496 -8.09 8.75 15.33
N SER A 497 -8.78 8.80 16.46
CA SER A 497 -10.08 9.44 16.59
C SER A 497 -10.22 10.07 17.96
N VAL A 498 -10.99 11.16 18.02
CA VAL A 498 -11.28 11.91 19.24
C VAL A 498 -12.75 12.32 19.30
N VAL A 499 -13.38 12.23 20.47
CA VAL A 499 -14.74 12.70 20.70
C VAL A 499 -14.90 13.31 22.08
N PHE A 500 -15.69 14.37 22.20
CA PHE A 500 -16.11 14.92 23.49
C PHE A 500 -17.35 14.18 24.01
N SER A 501 -17.46 14.03 25.33
CA SER A 501 -18.75 13.71 25.94
C SER A 501 -19.78 14.81 25.64
N PRO A 502 -21.08 14.49 25.57
CA PRO A 502 -22.12 15.50 25.30
C PRO A 502 -22.14 16.66 26.30
N ASP A 503 -21.73 16.42 27.56
CA ASP A 503 -21.60 17.45 28.59
C ASP A 503 -20.29 18.28 28.48
N GLY A 504 -19.41 17.93 27.54
CA GLY A 504 -18.14 18.60 27.28
C GLY A 504 -17.07 18.39 28.34
N ARG A 505 -17.26 17.48 29.31
CA ARG A 505 -16.33 17.29 30.44
C ARG A 505 -15.24 16.26 30.22
N THR A 506 -15.46 15.30 29.31
CA THR A 506 -14.51 14.22 29.04
C THR A 506 -14.15 14.21 27.56
N VAL A 507 -12.87 13.97 27.27
CA VAL A 507 -12.38 13.72 25.91
C VAL A 507 -11.93 12.26 25.82
N TYR A 508 -12.45 11.55 24.83
CA TYR A 508 -12.07 10.17 24.53
C TYR A 508 -11.16 10.15 23.30
N VAL A 509 -10.03 9.46 23.39
CA VAL A 509 -9.06 9.35 22.29
C VAL A 509 -8.74 7.88 22.02
N ALA A 510 -8.95 7.41 20.79
CA ALA A 510 -8.64 6.04 20.37
C ALA A 510 -7.17 5.91 19.99
N ASN A 511 -6.39 5.19 20.79
CA ASN A 511 -4.98 4.90 20.55
C ASN A 511 -4.86 3.55 19.83
N ALA A 512 -4.77 3.61 18.50
CA ALA A 512 -4.92 2.43 17.64
C ALA A 512 -3.85 1.36 17.90
N LEU A 513 -2.60 1.76 18.14
CA LEU A 513 -1.49 0.81 18.25
C LEU A 513 -1.20 0.38 19.70
N ASP A 514 -2.04 0.82 20.64
CA ASP A 514 -2.05 0.39 22.04
C ASP A 514 -3.32 -0.40 22.42
N ASP A 515 -4.23 -0.65 21.46
CA ASP A 515 -5.55 -1.27 21.67
C ASP A 515 -6.31 -0.67 22.86
N ALA A 516 -6.33 0.66 22.94
CA ALA A 516 -6.80 1.37 24.12
C ALA A 516 -7.47 2.70 23.80
N ILE A 517 -8.29 3.17 24.74
CA ILE A 517 -8.90 4.51 24.71
C ILE A 517 -8.35 5.29 25.89
N ALA A 518 -7.81 6.47 25.64
CA ALA A 518 -7.45 7.42 26.70
C ALA A 518 -8.65 8.32 26.99
N LEU A 519 -8.94 8.54 28.28
CA LEU A 519 -9.92 9.50 28.76
C LEU A 519 -9.16 10.66 29.38
N LEU A 520 -9.55 11.87 29.00
CA LEU A 520 -8.96 13.10 29.50
C LEU A 520 -10.04 13.98 30.12
N ASP A 521 -9.68 14.69 31.20
CA ASP A 521 -10.52 15.76 31.74
C ASP A 521 -10.46 16.95 30.77
N ALA A 522 -11.61 17.45 30.30
CA ALA A 522 -11.65 18.54 29.33
C ALA A 522 -11.26 19.91 29.92
N ALA A 523 -11.19 20.05 31.25
CA ALA A 523 -10.78 21.30 31.89
C ALA A 523 -9.27 21.54 31.80
N ASP A 524 -8.45 20.49 31.88
CA ASP A 524 -6.98 20.61 31.89
C ASP A 524 -6.25 19.68 30.91
N PHE A 525 -7.00 18.79 30.24
CA PHE A 525 -6.54 17.77 29.31
C PHE A 525 -5.51 16.82 29.92
N SER A 526 -5.62 16.54 31.22
CA SER A 526 -4.87 15.47 31.88
C SER A 526 -5.51 14.12 31.57
N VAL A 527 -4.68 13.10 31.30
CA VAL A 527 -5.17 11.72 31.11
C VAL A 527 -5.60 11.16 32.46
N THR A 528 -6.90 10.97 32.64
CA THR A 528 -7.49 10.49 33.90
C THR A 528 -7.57 8.98 33.95
N ARG A 529 -7.77 8.33 32.80
CA ARG A 529 -7.97 6.88 32.71
C ARG A 529 -7.59 6.35 31.33
N GLN A 530 -7.24 5.07 31.28
CA GLN A 530 -7.20 4.30 30.04
C GLN A 530 -8.13 3.10 30.11
N ILE A 531 -8.84 2.83 29.03
CA ILE A 531 -9.64 1.62 28.84
C ILE A 531 -8.89 0.70 27.88
N LYS A 532 -8.58 -0.52 28.31
CA LYS A 532 -7.98 -1.54 27.45
C LYS A 532 -9.08 -2.32 26.72
N LEU A 533 -8.94 -2.45 25.41
CA LEU A 533 -9.90 -3.12 24.53
C LEU A 533 -9.59 -4.63 24.35
N GLY A 534 -8.49 -5.09 24.93
CA GLY A 534 -7.98 -6.44 24.77
C GLY A 534 -6.71 -6.46 23.92
N GLY A 535 -6.48 -7.56 23.20
CA GLY A 535 -5.28 -7.77 22.40
C GLY A 535 -4.17 -8.57 23.11
N PRO A 536 -3.09 -8.92 22.39
CA PRO A 536 -1.95 -9.65 22.95
C PRO A 536 -1.26 -8.91 24.10
N ALA A 537 -0.94 -9.62 25.19
CA ALA A 537 -0.20 -9.05 26.33
C ALA A 537 1.25 -8.65 25.98
N LYS A 538 1.82 -9.24 24.93
CA LYS A 538 3.14 -8.89 24.39
C LYS A 538 2.97 -8.37 22.97
N ILE A 539 3.63 -7.25 22.69
CA ILE A 539 3.70 -6.70 21.33
C ILE A 539 4.47 -7.70 20.46
N SER A 540 3.88 -8.12 19.35
CA SER A 540 4.55 -8.94 18.36
C SER A 540 5.55 -8.10 17.56
N GLU A 541 6.50 -8.77 16.92
CA GLU A 541 7.41 -8.11 15.97
C GLU A 541 6.63 -7.38 14.86
N TRP A 542 5.56 -7.99 14.36
CA TRP A 542 4.70 -7.39 13.35
C TRP A 542 4.05 -6.08 13.83
N ARG A 543 3.50 -6.04 15.06
CA ARG A 543 2.92 -4.81 15.65
C ARG A 543 3.99 -3.77 15.94
N ARG A 544 5.19 -4.19 16.33
CA ARG A 544 6.34 -3.28 16.45
C ARG A 544 6.64 -2.62 15.10
N GLY A 545 6.62 -3.38 14.02
CA GLY A 545 6.76 -2.87 12.65
C GLY A 545 5.69 -1.85 12.27
N GLU A 546 4.43 -2.11 12.62
CA GLU A 546 3.33 -1.17 12.43
C GLU A 546 3.52 0.13 13.23
N GLN A 547 3.98 0.03 14.48
CA GLN A 547 4.30 1.18 15.32
C GLN A 547 5.40 2.04 14.70
N LEU A 548 6.46 1.42 14.16
CA LEU A 548 7.52 2.13 13.45
C LEU A 548 6.98 2.80 12.18
N PHE A 549 6.17 2.10 11.39
CA PHE A 549 5.59 2.64 10.15
C PHE A 549 4.78 3.93 10.36
N HIS A 550 4.07 4.02 11.49
CA HIS A 550 3.24 5.17 11.84
C HIS A 550 3.98 6.26 12.63
N SER A 551 5.20 6.02 13.13
CA SER A 551 5.87 6.95 14.04
C SER A 551 6.76 7.94 13.31
N ALA A 552 6.49 9.23 13.51
CA ALA A 552 7.36 10.30 13.06
C ALA A 552 8.61 10.48 13.95
N ALA A 553 8.69 9.81 15.11
CA ALA A 553 9.87 9.85 15.98
C ALA A 553 11.14 9.32 15.28
N MET A 554 10.99 8.60 14.17
CA MET A 554 12.11 8.10 13.37
C MET A 554 12.67 9.12 12.38
N THR A 555 12.04 10.29 12.22
CA THR A 555 12.46 11.33 11.28
C THR A 555 12.96 12.60 11.97
N SER A 556 13.88 13.32 11.33
CA SER A 556 14.38 14.61 11.80
C SER A 556 13.23 15.59 12.04
N GLY A 557 13.24 16.28 13.19
CA GLY A 557 12.18 17.23 13.57
C GLY A 557 10.79 16.60 13.78
N ARG A 558 10.69 15.26 13.77
CA ARG A 558 9.41 14.51 13.76
C ARG A 558 8.51 14.92 12.59
N GLN A 559 9.10 15.26 11.44
CA GLN A 559 8.37 15.89 10.35
C GLN A 559 7.39 14.96 9.62
N PHE A 560 7.65 13.65 9.55
CA PHE A 560 6.73 12.71 8.91
C PHE A 560 6.99 11.27 9.33
N SER A 561 6.08 10.37 8.96
CA SER A 561 6.21 8.92 9.10
C SER A 561 6.15 8.24 7.73
N CYS A 562 6.37 6.92 7.65
CA CYS A 562 6.14 6.18 6.40
C CYS A 562 4.69 6.34 5.94
N ARG A 563 3.76 6.41 6.89
CA ARG A 563 2.33 6.62 6.66
C ARG A 563 1.99 7.98 6.04
N THR A 564 2.74 9.04 6.34
CA THR A 564 2.51 10.38 5.75
C THR A 564 2.53 10.34 4.21
N CYS A 565 3.46 9.57 3.65
CA CYS A 565 3.51 9.31 2.22
C CYS A 565 2.62 8.11 1.82
N HIS A 566 2.57 7.08 2.67
CA HIS A 566 1.86 5.83 2.41
C HIS A 566 0.65 5.60 3.32
N PRO A 567 -0.44 6.40 3.20
CA PRO A 567 -1.57 6.30 4.11
C PRO A 567 -2.28 4.96 3.96
N GLU A 568 -2.50 4.26 5.07
CA GLU A 568 -3.08 2.91 5.09
C GLU A 568 -2.35 1.93 4.15
N GLY A 569 -1.03 2.11 4.03
CA GLY A 569 -0.15 1.37 3.12
C GLY A 569 -0.36 1.69 1.64
N HIS A 570 -1.11 2.74 1.30
CA HIS A 570 -1.51 3.12 -0.05
C HIS A 570 -0.73 4.33 -0.59
N THR A 571 -1.17 4.92 -1.69
CA THR A 571 -0.62 6.19 -2.22
C THR A 571 -1.39 7.40 -1.65
N ASN A 572 -0.69 8.50 -1.40
CA ASN A 572 -1.29 9.80 -1.09
C ASN A 572 -1.64 10.61 -2.35
N GLY A 573 -1.47 10.04 -3.54
CA GLY A 573 -1.82 10.66 -4.82
C GLY A 573 -0.82 11.71 -5.33
N LEU A 574 0.38 11.81 -4.72
CA LEU A 574 1.41 12.77 -5.09
C LEU A 574 2.66 12.10 -5.69
N ALA A 575 3.42 12.90 -6.44
CA ALA A 575 4.79 12.60 -6.85
C ALA A 575 5.74 13.57 -6.14
N PHE A 576 6.85 13.05 -5.62
CA PHE A 576 7.84 13.80 -4.85
C PHE A 576 9.17 13.84 -5.58
N ASP A 577 9.84 14.98 -5.52
CA ASP A 577 11.22 15.10 -5.98
C ASP A 577 12.20 14.55 -4.92
N ILE A 578 12.71 13.34 -5.15
CA ILE A 578 13.37 12.51 -4.12
C ILE A 578 14.78 12.02 -4.45
N GLU A 579 15.40 12.44 -5.56
CA GLU A 579 16.74 11.94 -5.95
C GLU A 579 17.82 13.03 -6.14
N ALA A 580 19.07 12.57 -6.02
CA ALA A 580 20.31 13.35 -6.10
C ALA A 580 20.90 13.40 -7.53
N ASP A 581 20.17 12.91 -8.53
CA ASP A 581 20.53 13.00 -9.96
C ASP A 581 20.45 14.45 -10.50
N GLY A 582 19.83 15.33 -9.72
CA GLY A 582 19.93 16.78 -9.76
C GLY A 582 18.78 17.32 -8.93
N VAL A 583 19.10 18.09 -7.89
CA VAL A 583 18.10 18.70 -7.00
C VAL A 583 17.09 19.47 -7.85
N GLY A 584 15.84 19.00 -7.98
CA GLY A 584 14.81 19.68 -8.78
C GLY A 584 14.36 18.98 -10.07
N LEU A 585 14.87 17.77 -10.40
CA LEU A 585 14.74 17.19 -11.75
C LEU A 585 13.75 16.02 -11.87
N ASN A 586 13.74 15.03 -10.99
CA ASN A 586 12.97 13.79 -11.21
C ASN A 586 11.92 13.49 -10.12
N PRO A 587 10.67 13.99 -10.27
CA PRO A 587 9.60 13.64 -9.34
C PRO A 587 9.23 12.17 -9.56
N LEU A 588 9.12 11.41 -8.47
CA LEU A 588 8.71 10.02 -8.48
C LEU A 588 7.39 9.86 -7.75
N GLN A 589 6.47 9.15 -8.38
CA GLN A 589 5.17 8.86 -7.82
C GLN A 589 5.30 7.97 -6.58
N VAL A 590 4.56 8.28 -5.52
CA VAL A 590 4.45 7.40 -4.36
C VAL A 590 3.70 6.13 -4.75
N ARG A 591 4.38 4.98 -4.66
CA ARG A 591 3.79 3.66 -4.94
C ARG A 591 2.93 3.17 -3.78
N THR A 592 1.88 2.42 -4.09
CA THR A 592 1.16 1.64 -3.08
C THR A 592 2.08 0.56 -2.50
N LEU A 593 2.03 0.36 -1.18
CA LEU A 593 2.71 -0.73 -0.47
C LEU A 593 1.81 -1.96 -0.30
N ARG A 594 0.54 -1.87 -0.68
CA ARG A 594 -0.44 -2.96 -0.59
C ARG A 594 -0.04 -4.14 -1.49
N GLY A 595 0.37 -5.24 -0.86
CA GLY A 595 0.91 -6.43 -1.53
C GLY A 595 2.25 -6.18 -2.21
N ILE A 596 3.08 -5.27 -1.71
CA ILE A 596 4.40 -4.95 -2.28
C ILE A 596 5.35 -6.15 -2.28
N PHE A 597 5.14 -7.11 -1.37
CA PHE A 597 5.98 -8.31 -1.26
C PHE A 597 5.99 -9.18 -2.52
N ASP A 598 4.89 -9.20 -3.28
CA ASP A 598 4.82 -10.00 -4.51
C ASP A 598 5.51 -9.33 -5.71
N THR A 599 6.08 -8.14 -5.51
CA THR A 599 6.43 -7.22 -6.60
C THR A 599 7.87 -6.69 -6.58
N PRO A 600 8.89 -7.51 -6.20
CA PRO A 600 10.28 -7.12 -6.39
C PRO A 600 10.64 -7.03 -7.89
N PRO A 601 11.74 -6.36 -8.26
CA PRO A 601 12.62 -5.55 -7.40
C PRO A 601 11.93 -4.26 -6.93
N PHE A 602 12.46 -3.68 -5.85
CA PHE A 602 11.91 -2.47 -5.24
C PHE A 602 12.54 -1.22 -5.85
N LYS A 603 11.87 -0.06 -5.72
CA LYS A 603 12.16 1.22 -6.42
C LYS A 603 11.70 1.24 -7.88
N TRP A 604 11.35 2.42 -8.40
CA TRP A 604 10.98 2.62 -9.82
C TRP A 604 12.07 2.25 -10.82
N ALA A 605 13.34 2.33 -10.42
CA ALA A 605 14.47 1.92 -11.27
C ALA A 605 14.79 0.41 -11.18
N GLY A 606 14.09 -0.35 -10.32
CA GLY A 606 14.35 -1.77 -10.05
C GLY A 606 15.73 -2.07 -9.46
N THR A 607 16.40 -1.06 -8.89
CA THR A 607 17.78 -1.21 -8.39
C THR A 607 17.87 -1.79 -6.98
N ASN A 608 16.76 -1.88 -6.25
CA ASN A 608 16.80 -2.31 -4.85
C ASN A 608 16.34 -3.77 -4.75
N PRO A 609 17.23 -4.71 -4.37
CA PRO A 609 16.93 -6.14 -4.41
C PRO A 609 16.03 -6.61 -3.26
N SER A 610 15.96 -5.87 -2.15
CA SER A 610 15.20 -6.25 -0.96
C SER A 610 14.52 -5.06 -0.27
N LEU A 611 13.49 -5.35 0.53
CA LEU A 611 12.84 -4.35 1.38
C LEU A 611 13.78 -3.85 2.49
N HIS A 612 14.73 -4.65 2.98
CA HIS A 612 15.76 -4.18 3.92
C HIS A 612 16.62 -3.08 3.32
N ALA A 613 17.02 -3.21 2.05
CA ALA A 613 17.74 -2.15 1.35
C ALA A 613 16.86 -0.90 1.15
N GLN A 614 15.58 -1.10 0.81
CA GLN A 614 14.62 -0.02 0.59
C GLN A 614 14.28 0.75 1.88
N CYS A 615 14.02 0.05 2.98
CA CYS A 615 13.57 0.59 4.27
C CYS A 615 14.73 0.93 5.22
N GLY A 616 15.95 0.45 4.95
CA GLY A 616 17.10 0.57 5.84
C GLY A 616 18.04 1.75 5.51
N PRO A 617 19.30 1.50 5.09
CA PRO A 617 20.33 2.55 4.99
C PRO A 617 19.94 3.71 4.07
N ARG A 618 19.30 3.43 2.93
CA ARG A 618 18.90 4.48 1.97
C ARG A 618 17.82 5.39 2.54
N LEU A 619 16.77 4.82 3.11
CA LEU A 619 15.69 5.61 3.73
C LEU A 619 16.25 6.48 4.85
N SER A 620 17.10 5.88 5.68
CA SER A 620 17.76 6.58 6.79
C SER A 620 18.55 7.78 6.26
N VAL A 621 19.57 7.54 5.44
CA VAL A 621 20.53 8.57 5.01
C VAL A 621 19.88 9.71 4.22
N PHE A 622 18.88 9.43 3.37
CA PHE A 622 18.32 10.45 2.46
C PHE A 622 17.01 11.09 2.94
N PHE A 623 16.23 10.41 3.79
CA PHE A 623 14.85 10.85 4.08
C PHE A 623 14.58 11.08 5.56
N SER A 624 15.04 10.20 6.44
CA SER A 624 14.55 10.20 7.83
C SER A 624 15.59 10.63 8.84
N ARG A 625 16.79 10.05 8.83
CA ARG A 625 17.75 10.15 9.94
C ARG A 625 19.16 9.71 9.55
N LEU A 626 20.19 10.36 10.09
CA LEU A 626 21.58 10.03 9.76
C LEU A 626 22.00 8.59 10.12
N ALA A 627 21.45 8.02 11.20
CA ALA A 627 21.79 6.66 11.65
C ALA A 627 20.85 5.60 11.06
N PRO A 628 21.32 4.43 10.60
CA PRO A 628 20.46 3.34 10.15
C PRO A 628 19.57 2.81 11.28
N LEU A 629 18.39 2.28 10.95
CA LEU A 629 17.53 1.56 11.92
C LEU A 629 18.29 0.43 12.61
N PRO A 630 18.08 0.21 13.92
CA PRO A 630 18.56 -1.01 14.58
C PRO A 630 18.05 -2.25 13.81
N PRO A 631 18.85 -3.34 13.72
CA PRO A 631 18.45 -4.52 12.95
C PRO A 631 17.06 -5.07 13.32
N ASP A 632 16.73 -5.13 14.61
CA ASP A 632 15.43 -5.63 15.08
C ASP A 632 14.27 -4.73 14.64
N ASP A 633 14.47 -3.41 14.62
CA ASP A 633 13.45 -2.45 14.16
C ASP A 633 13.28 -2.51 12.64
N LEU A 634 14.38 -2.67 11.91
CA LEU A 634 14.34 -2.86 10.47
C LEU A 634 13.60 -4.15 10.10
N ASN A 635 13.90 -5.26 10.79
CA ASN A 635 13.22 -6.54 10.58
C ASN A 635 11.72 -6.42 10.87
N ALA A 636 11.36 -5.80 12.00
CA ALA A 636 9.97 -5.54 12.34
C ALA A 636 9.25 -4.71 11.28
N LEU A 637 9.86 -3.60 10.83
CA LEU A 637 9.31 -2.74 9.80
C LEU A 637 9.14 -3.48 8.46
N VAL A 638 10.15 -4.22 8.02
CA VAL A 638 10.08 -5.04 6.79
C VAL A 638 9.00 -6.10 6.89
N ARG A 639 8.88 -6.77 8.04
CA ARG A 639 7.82 -7.76 8.30
C ARG A 639 6.43 -7.15 8.20
N TYR A 640 6.23 -5.95 8.76
CA TYR A 640 4.95 -5.23 8.62
C TYR A 640 4.67 -4.85 7.17
N VAL A 641 5.61 -4.19 6.49
CA VAL A 641 5.44 -3.72 5.10
C VAL A 641 5.15 -4.89 4.14
N SER A 642 5.81 -6.03 4.34
CA SER A 642 5.62 -7.25 3.54
C SER A 642 4.22 -7.86 3.66
N THR A 643 3.49 -7.53 4.73
CA THR A 643 2.18 -8.14 5.06
C THR A 643 1.01 -7.16 4.96
N ILE A 644 1.25 -5.96 4.39
CA ILE A 644 0.18 -5.04 4.02
C ILE A 644 -0.65 -5.70 2.92
N GLU A 645 -1.91 -5.97 3.22
CA GLU A 645 -2.81 -6.70 2.33
C GLU A 645 -3.08 -5.91 1.04
N ARG A 646 -3.04 -6.61 -0.10
CA ARG A 646 -3.63 -6.11 -1.35
C ARG A 646 -5.15 -6.27 -1.28
N PRO A 647 -5.95 -5.23 -1.60
CA PRO A 647 -7.39 -5.38 -1.66
C PRO A 647 -7.76 -6.31 -2.82
N LEU A 648 -8.95 -6.92 -2.72
CA LEU A 648 -9.52 -7.70 -3.82
C LEU A 648 -9.61 -6.81 -5.07
N ASN A 649 -9.31 -7.37 -6.25
CA ASN A 649 -9.51 -6.64 -7.49
C ASN A 649 -11.01 -6.56 -7.78
N ARG A 650 -11.57 -5.35 -7.70
CA ARG A 650 -13.00 -5.08 -7.81
C ARG A 650 -13.52 -5.00 -9.25
N HIS A 651 -12.60 -5.00 -10.21
CA HIS A 651 -12.93 -5.10 -11.64
C HIS A 651 -12.88 -6.54 -12.14
N ARG A 652 -12.36 -7.49 -11.35
CA ARG A 652 -12.29 -8.90 -11.69
C ARG A 652 -13.43 -9.66 -11.01
N ARG A 653 -14.23 -10.37 -11.80
CA ARG A 653 -15.31 -11.19 -11.23
C ARG A 653 -14.75 -12.49 -10.63
N PRO A 654 -15.42 -13.07 -9.63
CA PRO A 654 -15.03 -14.37 -9.06
C PRO A 654 -15.04 -15.50 -10.10
N ASP A 655 -15.93 -15.44 -11.10
CA ASP A 655 -16.07 -16.41 -12.19
C ASP A 655 -15.13 -16.14 -13.39
N GLY A 656 -14.29 -15.10 -13.31
CA GLY A 656 -13.23 -14.82 -14.28
C GLY A 656 -13.39 -13.49 -15.03
N LEU A 657 -12.86 -13.45 -16.25
CA LEU A 657 -12.87 -12.26 -17.09
C LEU A 657 -14.22 -12.09 -17.80
N THR A 658 -14.71 -10.85 -17.88
CA THR A 658 -15.81 -10.46 -18.76
C THR A 658 -15.42 -10.57 -20.24
N ASP A 659 -16.40 -10.55 -21.16
CA ASP A 659 -16.12 -10.59 -22.59
C ASP A 659 -15.22 -9.43 -23.06
N SER A 660 -15.41 -8.25 -22.49
CA SER A 660 -14.55 -7.09 -22.76
C SER A 660 -13.12 -7.33 -22.29
N GLN A 661 -12.94 -7.82 -21.07
CA GLN A 661 -11.64 -8.16 -20.51
C GLN A 661 -10.95 -9.31 -21.27
N ARG A 662 -11.69 -10.30 -21.77
CA ARG A 662 -11.12 -11.38 -22.60
C ARG A 662 -10.60 -10.84 -23.93
N ARG A 663 -11.36 -9.95 -24.58
CA ARG A 663 -10.87 -9.27 -25.80
C ARG A 663 -9.69 -8.36 -25.49
N GLY A 664 -9.70 -7.68 -24.35
CA GLY A 664 -8.59 -6.86 -23.88
C GLY A 664 -7.32 -7.67 -23.62
N LYS A 665 -7.45 -8.86 -23.03
CA LYS A 665 -6.36 -9.82 -22.88
C LYS A 665 -5.77 -10.21 -24.23
N ALA A 666 -6.62 -10.51 -25.21
CA ALA A 666 -6.16 -10.81 -26.57
C ALA A 666 -5.41 -9.63 -27.22
N VAL A 667 -5.82 -8.38 -26.95
CA VAL A 667 -5.08 -7.19 -27.39
C VAL A 667 -3.74 -7.06 -26.65
N PHE A 668 -3.71 -7.30 -25.34
CA PHE A 668 -2.50 -7.23 -24.51
C PHE A 668 -1.43 -8.26 -24.93
N GLU A 669 -1.87 -9.46 -25.33
CA GLU A 669 -1.01 -10.58 -25.70
C GLU A 669 -0.72 -10.66 -27.20
N ARG A 670 -1.22 -9.70 -28.00
CA ARG A 670 -1.12 -9.77 -29.46
C ARG A 670 0.34 -9.68 -29.93
N THR A 671 0.66 -10.45 -30.95
CA THR A 671 1.97 -10.46 -31.62
C THR A 671 1.94 -9.78 -32.99
N MET A 672 0.75 -9.42 -33.47
CA MET A 672 0.50 -8.82 -34.78
C MET A 672 -0.35 -7.55 -34.63
N THR A 673 -0.11 -6.57 -35.49
CA THR A 673 -0.99 -5.41 -35.66
C THR A 673 -2.32 -5.82 -36.30
N ASN A 674 -3.33 -4.95 -36.24
CA ASN A 674 -4.60 -5.11 -36.94
C ASN A 674 -4.43 -5.17 -38.48
N LYS A 675 -3.30 -4.67 -39.00
CA LYS A 675 -2.94 -4.76 -40.43
C LYS A 675 -2.25 -6.07 -40.79
N GLY A 676 -1.91 -6.90 -39.81
CA GLY A 676 -1.18 -8.15 -40.02
C GLY A 676 0.33 -8.01 -40.06
N ASP A 677 0.88 -6.89 -39.58
CA ASP A 677 2.33 -6.70 -39.44
C ASP A 677 2.81 -7.28 -38.10
N PRO A 678 3.97 -7.96 -38.02
CA PRO A 678 4.53 -8.41 -36.75
C PRO A 678 4.87 -7.24 -35.81
N ILE A 679 4.51 -7.37 -34.54
CA ILE A 679 4.95 -6.45 -33.47
C ILE A 679 6.29 -6.95 -32.93
N ALA A 680 7.29 -6.08 -32.87
CA ALA A 680 8.59 -6.39 -32.27
C ALA A 680 8.41 -6.84 -30.81
N GLU A 681 9.17 -7.84 -30.37
CA GLU A 681 9.03 -8.42 -29.03
C GLU A 681 9.18 -7.39 -27.91
N SER A 682 10.12 -6.45 -28.06
CA SER A 682 10.34 -5.33 -27.14
C SER A 682 9.14 -4.38 -27.02
N HIS A 683 8.23 -4.37 -28.00
CA HIS A 683 7.05 -3.48 -28.04
C HIS A 683 5.76 -4.24 -27.72
N ARG A 684 5.81 -5.50 -27.28
CA ARG A 684 4.62 -6.25 -26.84
C ARG A 684 4.44 -6.06 -25.34
N CYS A 685 3.21 -5.75 -24.90
CA CYS A 685 2.91 -5.54 -23.48
C CYS A 685 3.28 -6.77 -22.64
N ALA A 686 2.94 -7.98 -23.12
CA ALA A 686 3.21 -9.23 -22.42
C ALA A 686 4.70 -9.56 -22.23
N THR A 687 5.60 -8.97 -23.02
CA THR A 687 7.06 -9.17 -22.87
C THR A 687 7.56 -8.52 -21.58
N CYS A 688 7.20 -7.26 -21.34
CA CYS A 688 7.60 -6.52 -20.13
C CYS A 688 6.68 -6.82 -18.94
N HIS A 689 5.44 -7.26 -19.19
CA HIS A 689 4.42 -7.52 -18.18
C HIS A 689 3.89 -8.96 -18.25
N ASN A 690 4.79 -9.92 -18.05
CA ASN A 690 4.47 -11.35 -18.10
C ASN A 690 3.84 -11.88 -16.79
N THR A 691 3.09 -12.98 -16.89
CA THR A 691 2.49 -13.68 -15.75
C THR A 691 3.55 -14.36 -14.87
N PRO A 692 3.26 -14.63 -13.58
CA PRO A 692 2.01 -14.33 -12.84
C PRO A 692 2.00 -12.97 -12.15
N SER A 693 3.14 -12.27 -12.06
CA SER A 693 3.26 -10.99 -11.35
C SER A 693 2.98 -9.77 -12.23
N TYR A 694 2.80 -9.96 -13.55
CA TYR A 694 2.64 -8.89 -14.55
C TYR A 694 3.79 -7.88 -14.55
N THR A 695 5.00 -8.41 -14.34
CA THR A 695 6.28 -7.70 -14.46
C THR A 695 7.37 -8.73 -14.75
N ALA A 696 8.13 -8.47 -15.81
CA ALA A 696 9.30 -9.26 -16.17
C ALA A 696 10.54 -8.91 -15.33
N ARG A 697 10.46 -7.89 -14.46
CA ARG A 697 11.53 -7.46 -13.53
C ARG A 697 12.84 -7.10 -14.22
N ASN A 698 12.74 -6.75 -15.49
CA ASN A 698 13.84 -6.28 -16.31
C ASN A 698 13.66 -4.79 -16.56
N ARG A 699 14.79 -4.12 -16.78
CA ARG A 699 14.79 -2.72 -17.17
C ARG A 699 14.53 -2.63 -18.67
N ALA A 700 13.46 -1.97 -19.06
CA ALA A 700 13.05 -1.78 -20.45
C ALA A 700 12.97 -0.29 -20.79
N ALA A 701 13.45 0.06 -21.98
CA ALA A 701 13.41 1.41 -22.51
C ALA A 701 12.21 1.55 -23.44
N VAL A 702 11.03 1.81 -22.88
CA VAL A 702 9.73 1.81 -23.59
C VAL A 702 9.27 3.20 -24.03
N GLY A 703 10.19 4.14 -24.23
CA GLY A 703 9.84 5.47 -24.78
C GLY A 703 9.01 6.37 -23.86
N THR A 704 8.88 6.04 -22.57
CA THR A 704 8.22 6.88 -21.55
C THR A 704 9.20 7.78 -20.79
N THR A 705 10.43 7.91 -21.29
CA THR A 705 11.45 8.79 -20.71
C THR A 705 11.08 10.25 -20.98
N MET A 706 11.33 11.14 -20.03
CA MET A 706 11.21 12.57 -20.22
C MET A 706 12.60 13.23 -20.24
N TRP A 707 12.71 14.44 -20.80
CA TRP A 707 13.98 15.18 -20.86
C TRP A 707 14.63 15.41 -19.48
N LEU A 708 13.86 15.38 -18.39
CA LEU A 708 14.36 15.47 -17.02
C LEU A 708 15.01 14.17 -16.52
N ASP A 709 14.67 13.02 -17.10
CA ASP A 709 15.27 11.74 -16.75
C ASP A 709 16.73 11.62 -17.26
N MET A 710 17.22 12.62 -18.02
CA MET A 710 18.57 12.68 -18.59
C MET A 710 19.65 12.85 -17.52
N THR A 711 20.74 12.10 -17.65
CA THR A 711 21.92 12.15 -16.76
C THR A 711 23.02 13.10 -17.22
N GLN A 712 22.88 13.78 -18.37
CA GLN A 712 23.91 14.68 -18.87
C GLN A 712 23.86 16.04 -18.16
N GLY A 713 25.04 16.51 -17.75
CA GLY A 713 25.25 17.58 -16.78
C GLY A 713 24.52 18.89 -17.08
N LEU A 714 24.30 19.64 -16.00
CA LEU A 714 23.73 20.98 -15.91
C LEU A 714 24.37 22.05 -16.83
N ASP A 715 25.40 21.71 -17.60
CA ASP A 715 26.16 22.62 -18.47
C ASP A 715 25.42 23.02 -19.76
N LEU A 716 24.25 22.44 -20.05
CA LEU A 716 23.44 22.75 -21.23
C LEU A 716 22.24 23.66 -20.96
N ILE A 717 22.01 24.09 -19.73
CA ILE A 717 20.92 25.02 -19.40
C ILE A 717 21.52 26.41 -19.22
N ASP A 718 21.43 27.23 -20.26
CA ASP A 718 21.73 28.67 -20.16
C ASP A 718 20.70 29.32 -19.22
N PRO A 719 21.11 29.84 -18.05
CA PRO A 719 20.20 30.46 -17.10
C PRO A 719 19.54 31.74 -17.65
N GLU A 720 20.01 32.29 -18.78
CA GLU A 720 19.39 33.44 -19.45
C GLU A 720 18.43 33.07 -20.59
N ASP A 721 18.27 31.79 -20.95
CA ASP A 721 17.31 31.35 -21.97
C ASP A 721 15.88 31.24 -21.39
N PRO A 722 14.94 32.13 -21.77
CA PRO A 722 13.56 32.12 -21.28
C PRO A 722 12.76 30.91 -21.77
N VAL A 723 13.26 30.16 -22.76
CA VAL A 723 12.64 28.93 -23.28
C VAL A 723 13.13 27.71 -22.48
N ALA A 724 14.38 27.71 -22.02
CA ALA A 724 14.94 26.65 -21.17
C ALA A 724 14.32 26.64 -19.76
N PHE A 725 13.94 27.80 -19.23
CA PHE A 725 13.13 27.96 -18.02
C PHE A 725 11.67 28.34 -18.33
N GLY A 726 11.21 27.99 -19.54
CA GLY A 726 9.90 28.35 -20.07
C GLY A 726 8.76 28.17 -19.08
N HIS A 727 7.95 29.22 -18.95
CA HIS A 727 6.65 29.25 -18.31
C HIS A 727 6.01 27.85 -18.21
N LEU A 728 5.87 27.35 -16.98
CA LEU A 728 5.20 26.09 -16.59
C LEU A 728 3.67 26.10 -16.85
N GLY A 729 3.26 26.74 -17.95
CA GLY A 729 1.91 26.70 -18.47
C GLY A 729 1.62 25.38 -19.18
N ILE A 730 0.41 25.29 -19.75
CA ILE A 730 -0.10 24.16 -20.52
C ILE A 730 0.67 24.07 -21.84
N VAL A 731 1.93 23.63 -21.80
CA VAL A 731 2.71 23.28 -22.99
C VAL A 731 2.60 21.77 -23.16
N TYR A 732 2.11 21.33 -24.31
CA TYR A 732 2.17 19.93 -24.70
C TYR A 732 3.64 19.56 -24.85
N TYR A 733 4.16 18.76 -23.93
CA TYR A 733 5.57 18.35 -23.95
C TYR A 733 5.77 17.31 -25.06
N TYR A 734 6.58 17.65 -26.06
CA TYR A 734 7.03 16.74 -27.10
C TYR A 734 8.46 16.32 -26.76
N ASP A 735 8.70 15.02 -26.54
CA ASP A 735 10.05 14.46 -26.46
C ASP A 735 10.71 14.60 -27.84
N THR A 736 11.80 15.34 -27.94
CA THR A 736 12.51 15.66 -29.19
C THR A 736 13.62 14.66 -29.52
N GLY A 737 13.57 13.45 -28.97
CA GLY A 737 14.57 12.40 -29.24
C GLY A 737 15.63 12.26 -28.14
N SER A 738 15.22 12.32 -26.88
CA SER A 738 16.10 12.04 -25.74
C SER A 738 16.59 10.58 -25.70
N GLU A 739 17.75 10.31 -25.09
CA GLU A 739 18.23 8.94 -24.87
C GLU A 739 17.21 8.14 -24.04
N LYS A 740 16.72 7.03 -24.59
CA LYS A 740 15.72 6.19 -23.90
C LYS A 740 16.33 5.58 -22.64
N LYS A 741 15.84 5.96 -21.47
CA LYS A 741 16.25 5.39 -20.18
C LYS A 741 15.46 4.12 -19.91
N ALA A 742 16.17 3.07 -19.47
CA ALA A 742 15.53 1.82 -19.10
C ALA A 742 14.99 1.88 -17.66
N PHE A 743 13.68 1.68 -17.50
CA PHE A 743 12.97 1.61 -16.23
C PHE A 743 12.54 0.18 -15.93
N ASP A 744 12.41 -0.16 -14.65
CA ASP A 744 11.84 -1.45 -14.27
C ASP A 744 10.34 -1.46 -14.61
N ALA A 745 9.91 -2.49 -15.35
CA ALA A 745 8.51 -2.62 -15.74
C ALA A 745 7.66 -2.82 -14.46
N PRO A 746 6.76 -1.89 -14.11
CA PRO A 746 6.00 -2.03 -12.87
C PRO A 746 5.03 -3.20 -12.98
N HIS A 747 4.79 -3.89 -11.86
CA HIS A 747 3.74 -4.88 -11.82
C HIS A 747 2.35 -4.25 -12.07
N LEU A 748 1.49 -4.95 -12.80
CA LEU A 748 0.16 -4.44 -13.16
C LEU A 748 -0.97 -4.86 -12.20
N ASN A 749 -0.68 -5.68 -11.18
CA ASN A 749 -1.70 -6.10 -10.20
C ASN A 749 -2.33 -4.91 -9.45
N ASN A 750 -3.65 -4.78 -9.53
CA ASN A 750 -4.44 -3.65 -9.06
C ASN A 750 -3.89 -2.30 -9.57
N ILE A 751 -3.48 -2.23 -10.84
CA ILE A 751 -2.92 -0.98 -11.42
C ILE A 751 -3.94 0.17 -11.39
N TYR A 752 -5.23 -0.14 -11.51
CA TYR A 752 -6.31 0.86 -11.55
C TYR A 752 -6.37 1.76 -10.30
N ASP A 753 -5.91 1.25 -9.15
CA ASP A 753 -5.99 1.87 -7.83
C ASP A 753 -4.76 2.76 -7.55
N ARG A 754 -4.13 3.34 -8.57
CA ARG A 754 -2.80 3.97 -8.44
C ARG A 754 -2.64 5.30 -9.15
N ALA A 755 -3.71 5.91 -9.63
CA ALA A 755 -3.59 7.16 -10.36
C ALA A 755 -2.95 8.28 -9.48
N PRO A 756 -2.05 9.11 -10.04
CA PRO A 756 -1.61 9.13 -11.44
C PRO A 756 -0.61 8.00 -11.80
N PHE A 757 -0.51 7.65 -13.07
CA PHE A 757 0.31 6.59 -13.65
C PHE A 757 1.66 7.10 -14.18
N LEU A 758 2.52 6.14 -14.57
CA LEU A 758 3.94 6.32 -14.92
C LEU A 758 4.81 6.62 -13.70
N HIS A 759 6.12 6.42 -13.82
CA HIS A 759 7.07 6.52 -12.69
C HIS A 759 7.08 7.90 -12.03
N ASN A 760 6.74 8.93 -12.79
CA ASN A 760 6.74 10.32 -12.39
C ASN A 760 5.33 10.91 -12.18
N GLY A 761 4.28 10.09 -12.33
CA GLY A 761 2.89 10.53 -12.18
C GLY A 761 2.39 11.47 -13.28
N SER A 762 2.98 11.46 -14.48
CA SER A 762 2.57 12.37 -15.55
C SER A 762 1.25 12.00 -16.24
N ALA A 763 0.82 10.75 -16.16
CA ALA A 763 -0.42 10.28 -16.77
C ALA A 763 -1.55 10.21 -15.75
N ASN A 764 -2.61 10.99 -15.91
CA ASN A 764 -3.74 11.00 -14.98
C ASN A 764 -4.69 9.82 -15.20
N THR A 765 -4.67 9.21 -16.39
CA THR A 765 -5.48 8.03 -16.72
C THR A 765 -4.65 6.97 -17.43
N LEU A 766 -5.10 5.71 -17.40
CA LEU A 766 -4.50 4.65 -18.22
C LEU A 766 -4.51 5.00 -19.71
N GLU A 767 -5.50 5.75 -20.19
CA GLU A 767 -5.57 6.18 -21.58
C GLU A 767 -4.46 7.16 -21.96
N GLU A 768 -4.05 8.06 -21.06
CA GLU A 768 -2.99 9.04 -21.33
C GLU A 768 -1.63 8.39 -21.55
N ILE A 769 -1.38 7.21 -20.97
CA ILE A 769 -0.14 6.43 -21.19
C ILE A 769 0.13 6.28 -22.69
N TRP A 770 -0.89 5.89 -23.46
CA TRP A 770 -0.73 5.68 -24.91
C TRP A 770 -1.03 6.92 -25.73
N THR A 771 -2.06 7.68 -25.35
CA THR A 771 -2.53 8.82 -26.17
C THR A 771 -1.65 10.06 -26.04
N ARG A 772 -0.85 10.17 -24.97
CA ARG A 772 0.03 11.32 -24.73
C ARG A 772 1.50 10.95 -24.56
N PHE A 773 1.78 9.77 -23.98
CA PHE A 773 3.15 9.39 -23.59
C PHE A 773 3.72 8.19 -24.35
N ASN A 774 3.13 7.80 -25.49
CA ASN A 774 3.61 6.70 -26.35
C ASN A 774 3.73 7.13 -27.83
N LEU A 775 4.35 8.27 -28.10
CA LEU A 775 4.39 8.88 -29.44
C LEU A 775 5.07 8.00 -30.50
N TYR A 776 6.05 7.20 -30.09
CA TYR A 776 6.84 6.34 -30.96
C TYR A 776 6.42 4.86 -30.94
N GLU A 777 5.34 4.54 -30.23
CA GLU A 777 4.79 3.18 -30.14
C GLU A 777 5.77 2.13 -29.56
N ASP A 778 6.67 2.59 -28.70
CA ASP A 778 7.64 1.76 -27.96
C ASP A 778 6.97 1.06 -26.76
N HIS A 779 5.93 1.66 -26.17
CA HIS A 779 5.17 1.12 -25.04
C HIS A 779 3.89 0.42 -25.51
N GLY A 780 4.05 -0.57 -26.38
CA GLY A 780 2.91 -1.17 -27.07
C GLY A 780 2.59 -0.42 -28.36
N VAL A 781 2.35 -1.18 -29.42
CA VAL A 781 1.71 -0.64 -30.63
C VAL A 781 0.23 -0.47 -30.29
N THR A 782 -0.31 0.74 -30.35
CA THR A 782 -1.70 1.06 -29.98
C THR A 782 -2.42 1.96 -30.98
N THR A 783 -1.68 2.66 -31.86
CA THR A 783 -2.22 3.58 -32.87
C THR A 783 -3.16 2.93 -33.88
N ASP A 784 -3.00 1.64 -34.14
CA ASP A 784 -3.84 0.87 -35.05
C ASP A 784 -5.09 0.27 -34.38
N LEU A 785 -5.23 0.40 -33.06
CA LEU A 785 -6.36 -0.13 -32.31
C LEU A 785 -7.61 0.70 -32.56
N THR A 786 -8.73 0.00 -32.76
CA THR A 786 -10.05 0.65 -32.71
C THR A 786 -10.32 1.16 -31.29
N ARG A 787 -11.19 2.18 -31.17
CA ARG A 787 -11.63 2.69 -29.85
C ARG A 787 -12.16 1.58 -28.94
N ARG A 788 -12.85 0.60 -29.52
CA ARG A 788 -13.36 -0.57 -28.78
C ARG A 788 -12.23 -1.46 -28.25
N GLN A 789 -11.25 -1.82 -29.07
CA GLN A 789 -10.10 -2.63 -28.64
C GLN A 789 -9.30 -1.93 -27.56
N PHE A 790 -9.13 -0.60 -27.68
CA PHE A 790 -8.45 0.20 -26.67
C PHE A 790 -9.20 0.20 -25.33
N ASN A 791 -10.52 0.39 -25.35
CA ASN A 791 -11.35 0.27 -24.15
C ASN A 791 -11.33 -1.14 -23.55
N ASP A 792 -11.34 -2.17 -24.39
CA ASP A 792 -11.24 -3.58 -23.96
C ASP A 792 -9.87 -3.83 -23.28
N LEU A 793 -8.76 -3.29 -23.82
CA LEU A 793 -7.43 -3.34 -23.20
C LEU A 793 -7.43 -2.68 -21.82
N ILE A 794 -7.97 -1.46 -21.69
CA ILE A 794 -8.10 -0.78 -20.39
C ILE A 794 -8.95 -1.61 -19.42
N ALA A 795 -10.05 -2.21 -19.89
CA ALA A 795 -10.89 -3.06 -19.05
C ALA A 795 -10.12 -4.28 -18.53
N TYR A 796 -9.28 -4.90 -19.36
CA TYR A 796 -8.40 -6.00 -18.96
C TYR A 796 -7.36 -5.55 -17.93
N LEU A 797 -6.68 -4.43 -18.16
CA LEU A 797 -5.68 -3.90 -17.22
C LEU A 797 -6.28 -3.60 -15.85
N LYS A 798 -7.51 -3.06 -15.80
CA LYS A 798 -8.24 -2.87 -14.54
C LYS A 798 -8.50 -4.18 -13.80
N SER A 799 -8.64 -5.30 -14.51
CA SER A 799 -8.92 -6.64 -13.94
C SER A 799 -7.69 -7.43 -13.47
N LEU A 800 -6.49 -6.89 -13.72
CA LEU A 800 -5.23 -7.37 -13.13
C LEU A 800 -5.09 -6.79 -11.73
#